data_AF-A0A0G0GL55-F1
#
_entry.id   AF-A0A0G0GL55-F1
#
_cell.length_a   1.000
_cell.length_b   1.000
_cell.length_c   1.000
_cell.angle_alpha   90.00
_cell.angle_beta   90.00
_cell.angle_gamma   90.00
#
_symmetry.space_group_name_H-M   'P 1'
#
loop_
_entity.id
_entity.type
_entity.pdbx_description
1 polymer ?
#
loop_
_entity_poly.entity_id
_entity_poly.type
_entity_poly.pdbx_seq_one_letter_code
_entity_poly.pdbx_strand_id
1 'polypeptide(L)'
;LFPKIPLLDVRNTWVYIRSEDFIVLFALLTFLALLVKKKVTLKTPLTIPILLFWIIGAISTIHGVLLIFPTLGDVFPNVAFLSYVRHLEYLSVFFIAYFGVRDKNYLKFILGALVLTFTIALLYGLGQRYLSFPAYLTMNEEFAKGIPIHLSNLSRIPSTFAGHYDFAAYLVLMIPIMASLFFAVRNLLFKFFLLFITGLGFVLLFMTVSRVSFVVVFVALAIVIFFQKRRLFYLGIPIAIILALVVFSFKSTSLLNRFSRTVSETTVLVDAKTGSSLGNVRFEDKNFFSDKIVLQRRVKDKEELSIALAETTSGNFSTASAVLPFKFVPDRIAVVTAVNISTGENLPQGTGYVNLYLSPVTERLRGFFYEFPPNLKENLGAEYLMFNGDFLVKKASAYDLSFTTRFQGEWPRAIEAFQRNVFFGSGYGSVSLAVDNNFLRIFAETGVLGFLAFFALFIILGIYIKKVYLEIDSKLAKSFILGFGAGTIGLLLNATLIDVFEASKIAFTFWAMVGIVLGILVLYQTRVLLFLPSINTYFVGDDFTWLRWIADCQNNCSALTSFANYFTSSDGFFYRPGTKIYFYLMYHNFWLNQVLYHLVSISLHFLISVLVFLLALKVFKNKLLSLASGFVFLILSGSTEAVLWISSTGFLFTTAFGLTSLLLFIFWEETKKKYLLILSLITLFLSLLFQEQGIVFGVFIVLYSIISHNNFSIRSILKRRDYLLLFIPEIIYLLMRFSANSHWFSGDYSYNLIKLPFNFVGNILGYLSLALFGTFSLSLFEKIREFSREHVLEVGLIIFVLMIIAFYSYRFVKNLFNKEEMRILILGFALFLVSLLPFLGLGNITSRYSYLSSIGIVFIIVMLSQKIYSLLRISGKQIAVLVTTLMASIFILFHIIQVQQAYFEWNDAGNKTKNFFISLEATYKNYWSRPDMELHFVNVPIKLGEAWIFPVGLRDAAWFAFKNENVRVFEHSSIVSAKASIGLYPESPPASILLFLQDGSVKEVYKNNKFAD
;
A
#
# COMPACT_ATOMS: atom_id res chain seq x y z
N LEU A 1 -4.04 12.85 30.44
CA LEU A 1 -4.10 14.33 30.45
C LEU A 1 -3.40 14.82 31.70
N PHE A 2 -2.09 14.64 31.77
CA PHE A 2 -1.30 15.03 32.95
C PHE A 2 -0.45 16.26 32.61
N PRO A 3 -0.31 17.25 33.51
CA PRO A 3 0.61 18.36 33.33
C PRO A 3 2.06 17.83 33.19
N LYS A 4 2.89 18.52 32.39
CA LYS A 4 4.29 18.11 32.14
C LYS A 4 5.18 18.47 33.33
N ILE A 5 5.06 17.71 34.41
CA ILE A 5 5.82 17.94 35.65
C ILE A 5 7.20 17.27 35.52
N PRO A 6 8.31 18.04 35.54
CA PRO A 6 9.66 17.48 35.53
C PRO A 6 9.98 16.83 36.87
N LEU A 7 10.70 15.71 36.83
CA LEU A 7 11.15 14.98 38.02
C LEU A 7 12.67 14.85 38.09
N LEU A 8 13.33 14.58 36.96
CA LEU A 8 14.78 14.45 36.89
C LEU A 8 15.34 15.37 35.80
N ASP A 9 16.37 16.11 36.17
CA ASP A 9 17.16 16.94 35.26
C ASP A 9 18.15 16.11 34.46
N VAL A 10 18.43 16.53 33.23
CA VAL A 10 19.33 15.86 32.31
C VAL A 10 20.40 16.86 31.88
N ARG A 11 21.66 16.57 32.19
CA ARG A 11 22.79 17.43 31.80
C ARG A 11 22.81 17.65 30.28
N ASN A 12 23.18 18.85 29.87
CA ASN A 12 23.34 19.27 28.46
C ASN A 12 22.03 19.38 27.65
N THR A 13 20.86 19.36 28.31
CA THR A 13 19.58 19.64 27.67
C THR A 13 18.61 20.23 28.68
N TRP A 14 17.60 20.98 28.22
CA TRP A 14 16.50 21.48 29.05
C TRP A 14 15.24 20.61 28.91
N VAL A 15 15.41 19.38 28.43
CA VAL A 15 14.35 18.37 28.37
C VAL A 15 14.48 17.39 29.53
N TYR A 16 13.67 17.63 30.56
CA TYR A 16 13.55 16.80 31.76
C TYR A 16 12.92 15.43 31.50
N ILE A 17 13.24 14.46 32.36
CA ILE A 17 12.44 13.24 32.55
C ILE A 17 11.26 13.59 33.45
N ARG A 18 10.05 13.28 33.00
CA ARG A 18 8.79 13.77 33.57
C ARG A 18 8.00 12.66 34.23
N SER A 19 7.00 13.04 35.03
CA SER A 19 6.12 12.10 35.71
C SER A 19 5.42 11.11 34.78
N GLU A 20 5.03 11.53 33.58
CA GLU A 20 4.39 10.66 32.60
C GLU A 20 5.31 9.57 32.03
N ASP A 21 6.62 9.81 31.97
CA ASP A 21 7.60 8.86 31.44
C ASP A 21 7.66 7.62 32.36
N PHE A 22 7.49 7.79 33.67
CA PHE A 22 7.40 6.66 34.62
C PHE A 22 6.13 5.84 34.47
N ILE A 23 5.01 6.47 34.11
CA ILE A 23 3.75 5.76 33.83
C ILE A 23 3.90 4.87 32.60
N VAL A 24 4.52 5.42 31.54
CA VAL A 24 4.82 4.67 30.31
C VAL A 24 5.82 3.55 30.60
N LEU A 25 6.89 3.83 31.36
CA LEU A 25 7.85 2.82 31.81
C LEU A 25 7.18 1.68 32.57
N PHE A 26 6.27 1.97 33.52
CA PHE A 26 5.53 0.93 34.24
C PHE A 26 4.67 0.07 33.31
N ALA A 27 3.98 0.70 32.35
CA ALA A 27 3.20 -0.02 31.34
C ALA A 27 4.10 -0.92 30.47
N LEU A 28 5.29 -0.45 30.10
CA LEU A 28 6.28 -1.20 29.34
C LEU A 28 6.88 -2.36 30.13
N LEU A 29 7.25 -2.15 31.39
CA LEU A 29 7.73 -3.21 32.28
C LEU A 29 6.65 -4.28 32.48
N THR A 30 5.39 -3.88 32.61
CA THR A 30 4.26 -4.82 32.68
C THR A 30 4.13 -5.62 31.39
N PHE A 31 4.23 -4.97 30.24
CA PHE A 31 4.20 -5.64 28.94
C PHE A 31 5.38 -6.61 28.76
N LEU A 32 6.60 -6.21 29.15
CA LEU A 32 7.79 -7.05 29.13
C LEU A 32 7.64 -8.26 30.06
N ALA A 33 7.08 -8.07 31.27
CA ALA A 33 6.80 -9.17 32.18
C ALA A 33 5.78 -10.16 31.57
N LEU A 34 4.75 -9.67 30.87
CA LEU A 34 3.81 -10.51 30.12
C LEU A 34 4.48 -11.23 28.93
N LEU A 35 5.44 -10.59 28.27
CA LEU A 35 6.20 -11.15 27.15
C LEU A 35 7.10 -12.29 27.63
N VAL A 36 7.83 -12.10 28.74
CA VAL A 36 8.66 -13.13 29.38
C VAL A 36 7.81 -14.31 29.84
N LYS A 37 6.62 -14.03 30.40
CA LYS A 37 5.62 -15.05 30.76
C LYS A 37 4.92 -15.70 29.54
N LYS A 38 5.31 -15.35 28.31
CA LYS A 38 4.73 -15.83 27.04
C LYS A 38 3.21 -15.61 26.94
N LYS A 39 2.65 -14.66 27.69
CA LYS A 39 1.22 -14.28 27.62
C LYS A 39 0.91 -13.32 26.47
N VAL A 40 1.92 -12.56 26.03
CA VAL A 40 1.89 -11.72 24.83
C VAL A 40 3.08 -12.08 23.94
N THR A 41 3.05 -11.63 22.69
CA THR A 41 4.17 -11.82 21.75
C THR A 41 4.64 -10.46 21.23
N LEU A 42 5.67 -10.44 20.38
CA LEU A 42 6.00 -9.27 19.59
C LEU A 42 5.52 -9.40 18.14
N LYS A 43 4.74 -10.43 17.78
CA LYS A 43 4.34 -10.67 16.37
C LYS A 43 3.17 -9.78 15.97
N THR A 44 3.44 -8.77 15.16
CA THR A 44 2.46 -7.83 14.62
C THR A 44 2.80 -7.48 13.16
N PRO A 45 1.88 -6.92 12.38
CA PRO A 45 2.15 -6.40 11.04
C PRO A 45 3.31 -5.40 10.94
N LEU A 46 3.58 -4.62 12.00
CA LEU A 46 4.60 -3.57 12.02
C LEU A 46 5.86 -3.95 12.79
N THR A 47 5.97 -5.15 13.34
CA THR A 47 7.12 -5.53 14.19
C THR A 47 8.45 -5.39 13.46
N ILE A 48 8.56 -5.99 12.26
CA ILE A 48 9.80 -5.94 11.49
C ILE A 48 10.14 -4.50 11.08
N PRO A 49 9.20 -3.71 10.51
CA PRO A 49 9.43 -2.29 10.23
C PRO A 49 9.87 -1.45 11.45
N ILE A 50 9.24 -1.63 12.61
CA ILE A 50 9.58 -0.90 13.85
C ILE A 50 10.99 -1.28 14.30
N LEU A 51 11.30 -2.58 14.34
CA LEU A 51 12.64 -3.06 14.71
C LEU A 51 13.71 -2.56 13.72
N LEU A 52 13.39 -2.51 12.43
CA LEU A 52 14.30 -1.98 11.42
C LEU A 52 14.58 -0.49 11.65
N PHE A 53 13.54 0.32 11.91
CA PHE A 53 13.70 1.74 12.24
C PHE A 53 14.54 1.95 13.51
N TRP A 54 14.30 1.15 14.56
CA TRP A 54 15.09 1.17 15.79
C TRP A 54 16.56 0.78 15.56
N ILE A 55 16.83 -0.28 14.80
CA ILE A 55 18.20 -0.72 14.49
C ILE A 55 18.94 0.35 13.69
N ILE A 56 18.30 0.95 12.68
CA ILE A 56 18.90 2.05 11.91
C ILE A 56 19.18 3.25 12.80
N GLY A 57 18.24 3.61 13.69
CA GLY A 57 18.43 4.66 14.68
C GLY A 57 19.60 4.38 15.62
N ALA A 58 19.77 3.13 16.08
CA ALA A 58 20.90 2.73 16.92
C ALA A 58 22.23 2.87 16.16
N ILE A 59 22.31 2.33 14.94
CA ILE A 59 23.51 2.41 14.09
C ILE A 59 23.86 3.87 13.82
N SER A 60 22.87 4.68 13.46
CA SER A 60 23.02 6.12 13.23
C SER A 60 23.53 6.84 14.47
N THR A 61 22.99 6.54 15.66
CA THR A 61 23.44 7.14 16.93
C THR A 61 24.89 6.75 17.25
N ILE A 62 25.23 5.47 17.13
CA ILE A 62 26.60 4.98 17.36
C ILE A 62 27.57 5.63 16.37
N HIS A 63 27.20 5.68 15.09
CA HIS A 63 27.97 6.33 14.04
C HIS A 63 28.19 7.83 14.32
N GLY A 64 27.12 8.55 14.69
CA GLY A 64 27.16 9.95 15.06
C GLY A 64 28.09 10.21 16.24
N VAL A 65 27.91 9.48 17.34
CA VAL A 65 28.71 9.63 18.57
C VAL A 65 30.20 9.31 18.35
N LEU A 66 30.52 8.28 17.58
CA LEU A 66 31.91 7.84 17.40
C LEU A 66 32.67 8.65 16.34
N LEU A 67 32.02 9.06 15.25
CA LEU A 67 32.71 9.59 14.07
C LEU A 67 32.40 11.07 13.78
N ILE A 68 31.22 11.57 14.16
CA ILE A 68 30.76 12.92 13.78
C ILE A 68 30.87 13.87 14.96
N PHE A 69 30.34 13.49 16.12
CA PHE A 69 30.24 14.35 17.30
C PHE A 69 31.58 14.88 17.80
N PRO A 70 32.70 14.14 17.74
CA PRO A 70 34.01 14.68 18.11
C PRO A 70 34.46 15.89 17.27
N THR A 71 33.84 16.12 16.11
CA THR A 71 34.16 17.22 15.18
C THR A 71 33.21 18.41 15.29
N LEU A 72 32.18 18.33 16.16
CA LEU A 72 31.12 19.31 16.28
C LEU A 72 31.03 19.88 17.69
N GLY A 73 30.68 21.17 17.80
CA GLY A 73 30.26 21.78 19.07
C GLY A 73 28.81 21.44 19.39
N ASP A 74 28.44 21.55 20.67
CA ASP A 74 27.05 21.47 21.17
C ASP A 74 26.27 20.19 20.86
N VAL A 75 26.98 19.08 20.61
CA VAL A 75 26.40 17.74 20.49
C VAL A 75 26.95 16.83 21.59
N PHE A 76 26.05 16.13 22.29
CA PHE A 76 26.40 15.39 23.50
C PHE A 76 25.98 13.92 23.43
N PRO A 77 26.88 12.96 23.66
CA PRO A 77 26.56 11.52 23.55
C PRO A 77 25.42 11.05 24.47
N ASN A 78 25.31 11.61 25.68
CA ASN A 78 24.22 11.29 26.60
C ASN A 78 22.86 11.76 26.08
N VAL A 79 22.80 12.94 25.45
CA VAL A 79 21.58 13.48 24.84
C VAL A 79 21.18 12.66 23.62
N ALA A 80 22.15 12.27 22.78
CA ALA A 80 21.90 11.40 21.62
C ALA A 80 21.35 10.03 22.04
N PHE A 81 21.93 9.42 23.08
CA PHE A 81 21.44 8.15 23.63
C PHE A 81 20.01 8.29 24.17
N LEU A 82 19.71 9.32 24.96
CA LEU A 82 18.37 9.55 25.50
C LEU A 82 17.35 9.86 24.39
N SER A 83 17.76 10.59 23.35
CA SER A 83 16.93 10.84 22.17
C SER A 83 16.59 9.53 21.44
N TYR A 84 17.57 8.65 21.26
CA TYR A 84 17.32 7.31 20.72
C TYR A 84 16.36 6.48 21.60
N VAL A 85 16.57 6.46 22.93
CA VAL A 85 15.71 5.73 23.87
C VAL A 85 14.27 6.25 23.83
N ARG A 86 14.09 7.56 23.68
CA ARG A 86 12.76 8.19 23.52
C ARG A 86 12.01 7.69 22.29
N HIS A 87 12.70 7.48 21.17
CA HIS A 87 12.11 6.89 19.96
C HIS A 87 11.70 5.42 20.17
N LEU A 88 12.47 4.66 20.96
CA LEU A 88 12.07 3.31 21.39
C LEU A 88 10.80 3.37 22.23
N GLU A 89 10.77 4.27 23.21
CA GLU A 89 9.65 4.46 24.12
C GLU A 89 8.35 4.80 23.37
N TYR A 90 8.38 5.79 22.47
CA TYR A 90 7.18 6.25 21.74
C TYR A 90 6.55 5.14 20.90
N LEU A 91 7.37 4.42 20.15
CA LEU A 91 6.93 3.31 19.30
C LEU A 91 6.58 2.07 20.12
N SER A 92 7.13 1.87 21.31
CA SER A 92 6.83 0.67 22.11
C SER A 92 5.38 0.61 22.62
N VAL A 93 4.74 1.75 22.82
CA VAL A 93 3.31 1.86 23.20
C VAL A 93 2.38 1.24 22.14
N PHE A 94 2.81 1.19 20.87
CA PHE A 94 2.11 0.47 19.80
C PHE A 94 1.84 -0.99 20.19
N PHE A 95 2.84 -1.70 20.72
CA PHE A 95 2.70 -3.13 21.05
C PHE A 95 1.70 -3.33 22.20
N ILE A 96 1.76 -2.48 23.23
CA ILE A 96 0.82 -2.50 24.35
C ILE A 96 -0.60 -2.34 23.82
N ALA A 97 -0.82 -1.32 22.99
CA ALA A 97 -2.13 -1.02 22.44
C ALA A 97 -2.65 -2.12 21.50
N TYR A 98 -1.79 -2.67 20.62
CA TYR A 98 -2.13 -3.74 19.68
C TYR A 98 -2.58 -5.02 20.41
N PHE A 99 -1.80 -5.50 21.39
CA PHE A 99 -2.16 -6.70 22.15
C PHE A 99 -3.25 -6.44 23.20
N GLY A 100 -3.56 -5.17 23.50
CA GLY A 100 -4.69 -4.77 24.32
C GLY A 100 -6.05 -5.00 23.64
N VAL A 101 -6.10 -4.99 22.30
CA VAL A 101 -7.34 -5.24 21.54
C VAL A 101 -7.58 -6.74 21.43
N ARG A 102 -8.45 -7.28 22.29
CA ARG A 102 -8.73 -8.73 22.35
C ARG A 102 -9.94 -9.17 21.54
N ASP A 103 -10.95 -8.32 21.43
CA ASP A 103 -12.21 -8.63 20.74
C ASP A 103 -12.84 -7.38 20.11
N LYS A 104 -13.87 -7.62 19.27
CA LYS A 104 -14.58 -6.56 18.53
C LYS A 104 -15.44 -5.68 19.45
N ASN A 105 -15.87 -6.17 20.61
CA ASN A 105 -16.70 -5.41 21.56
C ASN A 105 -15.86 -4.38 22.33
N TYR A 106 -14.58 -4.67 22.54
CA TYR A 106 -13.62 -3.79 23.22
C TYR A 106 -13.50 -2.41 22.57
N LEU A 107 -13.78 -2.32 21.26
CA LEU A 107 -13.81 -1.06 20.51
C LEU A 107 -14.70 0.01 21.17
N LYS A 108 -15.86 -0.37 21.74
CA LYS A 108 -16.79 0.59 22.36
C LYS A 108 -16.15 1.28 23.57
N PHE A 109 -15.42 0.54 24.38
CA PHE A 109 -14.72 1.06 25.56
C PHE A 109 -13.57 1.98 25.16
N ILE A 110 -12.80 1.60 24.14
CA ILE A 110 -11.72 2.43 23.58
C ILE A 110 -12.30 3.76 23.08
N LEU A 111 -13.37 3.71 22.29
CA LEU A 111 -14.01 4.92 21.76
C LEU A 111 -14.59 5.79 22.87
N GLY A 112 -15.21 5.19 23.89
CA GLY A 112 -15.69 5.91 25.07
C GLY A 112 -14.56 6.65 25.78
N ALA A 113 -13.43 5.98 26.01
CA ALA A 113 -12.24 6.59 26.62
C ALA A 113 -11.66 7.71 25.76
N LEU A 114 -11.59 7.53 24.44
CA LEU A 114 -11.11 8.56 23.50
C LEU A 114 -12.02 9.80 23.50
N VAL A 115 -13.34 9.62 23.43
CA VAL A 115 -14.33 10.71 23.47
C VAL A 115 -14.27 11.45 24.80
N LEU A 116 -14.19 10.73 25.92
CA LEU A 116 -14.07 11.33 27.25
C LEU A 116 -12.78 12.13 27.38
N THR A 117 -11.64 11.54 27.00
CA THR A 117 -10.33 12.21 27.06
C THR A 117 -10.30 13.45 26.17
N PHE A 118 -10.84 13.36 24.96
CA PHE A 118 -10.95 14.51 24.07
C PHE A 118 -11.79 15.62 24.71
N THR A 119 -12.95 15.29 25.27
CA THR A 119 -13.83 16.26 25.95
C THR A 119 -13.13 16.96 27.11
N ILE A 120 -12.43 16.21 27.97
CA ILE A 120 -11.68 16.79 29.10
C ILE A 120 -10.58 17.73 28.59
N ALA A 121 -9.85 17.35 27.53
CA ALA A 121 -8.82 18.21 26.94
C ALA A 121 -9.40 19.53 26.41
N LEU A 122 -10.59 19.50 25.81
CA LEU A 122 -11.28 20.71 25.35
C LEU A 122 -11.73 21.58 26.53
N LEU A 123 -12.39 20.98 27.52
CA LEU A 123 -12.87 21.71 28.70
C LEU A 123 -11.71 22.35 29.49
N TYR A 124 -10.57 21.66 29.61
CA TYR A 124 -9.38 22.22 30.24
C TYR A 124 -8.81 23.40 29.46
N GLY A 125 -8.76 23.31 28.12
CA GLY A 125 -8.33 24.43 27.26
C GLY A 125 -9.25 25.65 27.37
N LEU A 126 -10.56 25.44 27.47
CA LEU A 126 -11.52 26.52 27.78
C LEU A 126 -11.30 27.09 29.18
N GLY A 127 -11.04 26.23 30.17
CA GLY A 127 -10.73 26.66 31.53
C GLY A 127 -9.46 27.52 31.60
N GLN A 128 -8.44 27.22 30.80
CA GLN A 128 -7.26 28.08 30.68
C GLN A 128 -7.59 29.45 30.09
N ARG A 129 -8.57 29.53 29.18
CA ARG A 129 -8.97 30.77 28.52
C ARG A 129 -9.88 31.65 29.37
N TYR A 130 -10.82 31.03 30.10
CA TYR A 130 -11.93 31.75 30.74
C TYR A 130 -11.97 31.60 32.25
N LEU A 131 -11.34 30.56 32.81
CA LEU A 131 -11.37 30.24 34.24
C LEU A 131 -9.98 30.32 34.89
N SER A 132 -8.99 30.86 34.17
CA SER A 132 -7.60 31.01 34.63
C SER A 132 -6.93 29.71 35.09
N PHE A 133 -7.26 28.56 34.48
CA PHE A 133 -6.52 27.32 34.78
C PHE A 133 -5.03 27.45 34.41
N PRO A 134 -4.13 26.80 35.16
CA PRO A 134 -2.69 26.88 34.90
C PRO A 134 -2.31 26.17 33.58
N ALA A 135 -1.22 26.62 32.97
CA ALA A 135 -0.58 26.01 31.83
C ALA A 135 0.84 25.57 32.18
N TYR A 136 1.28 24.42 31.67
CA TYR A 136 2.59 23.83 31.90
C TYR A 136 3.32 23.73 30.56
N LEU A 137 4.00 24.81 30.18
CA LEU A 137 4.66 24.95 28.89
C LEU A 137 6.09 24.41 28.94
N THR A 138 6.62 23.92 27.82
CA THR A 138 8.03 23.52 27.71
C THR A 138 8.68 24.08 26.45
N MET A 139 8.23 25.26 26.01
CA MET A 139 8.69 25.89 24.77
C MET A 139 9.96 26.73 24.92
N ASN A 140 10.36 27.03 26.15
CA ASN A 140 11.65 27.64 26.49
C ASN A 140 12.21 27.00 27.78
N GLU A 141 13.49 27.25 28.05
CA GLU A 141 14.22 26.67 29.18
C GLU A 141 13.55 26.99 30.53
N GLU A 142 13.10 28.23 30.72
CA GLU A 142 12.44 28.65 31.96
C GLU A 142 11.11 27.94 32.21
N PHE A 143 10.27 27.80 31.19
CA PHE A 143 8.97 27.13 31.32
C PHE A 143 9.15 25.62 31.46
N ALA A 144 10.19 25.03 30.84
CA ALA A 144 10.45 23.60 30.94
C ALA A 144 10.71 23.09 32.37
N LYS A 145 11.04 23.99 33.31
CA LYS A 145 11.14 23.72 34.76
C LYS A 145 9.80 23.35 35.42
N GLY A 146 8.69 23.35 34.67
CA GLY A 146 7.38 22.85 35.13
C GLY A 146 6.60 23.83 35.99
N ILE A 147 6.94 25.13 35.91
CA ILE A 147 6.27 26.19 36.66
C ILE A 147 4.85 26.40 36.09
N PRO A 148 3.79 26.40 36.91
CA PRO A 148 2.44 26.67 36.45
C PRO A 148 2.28 28.15 36.07
N ILE A 149 1.77 28.42 34.87
CA ILE A 149 1.62 29.79 34.33
C ILE A 149 0.15 30.07 34.03
N HIS A 150 -0.34 31.24 34.43
CA HIS A 150 -1.66 31.72 34.03
C HIS A 150 -1.56 32.47 32.71
N LEU A 151 -2.35 32.06 31.72
CA LEU A 151 -2.33 32.62 30.38
C LEU A 151 -3.07 33.96 30.35
N SER A 152 -2.50 34.94 29.64
CA SER A 152 -3.20 36.21 29.37
C SER A 152 -4.32 36.01 28.34
N ASN A 153 -5.24 36.97 28.25
CA ASN A 153 -6.31 36.98 27.24
C ASN A 153 -5.82 37.01 25.79
N LEU A 154 -4.54 37.32 25.54
CA LEU A 154 -3.94 37.31 24.20
C LEU A 154 -3.09 36.06 23.95
N SER A 155 -2.85 35.23 24.97
CA SER A 155 -2.00 34.05 24.90
C SER A 155 -2.68 32.89 24.14
N ARG A 156 -1.85 32.09 23.47
CA ARG A 156 -2.27 30.90 22.72
C ARG A 156 -2.56 29.75 23.69
N ILE A 157 -3.58 28.96 23.40
CA ILE A 157 -4.03 27.89 24.31
C ILE A 157 -3.27 26.58 24.05
N PRO A 158 -2.56 26.00 25.04
CA PRO A 158 -1.92 24.69 24.95
C PRO A 158 -2.75 23.54 25.55
N SER A 159 -3.84 23.83 26.28
CA SER A 159 -4.53 22.82 27.11
C SER A 159 -3.51 22.11 28.03
N THR A 160 -3.60 20.79 28.15
CA THR A 160 -2.65 19.96 28.90
C THR A 160 -1.38 19.63 28.12
N PHE A 161 -1.11 20.23 26.96
CA PHE A 161 0.05 19.94 26.12
C PHE A 161 1.24 20.86 26.43
N ALA A 162 2.41 20.51 25.91
CA ALA A 162 3.67 21.23 26.16
C ALA A 162 3.72 22.61 25.49
N GLY A 163 2.89 22.79 24.46
CA GLY A 163 2.80 23.99 23.66
C GLY A 163 1.50 23.98 22.84
N HIS A 164 1.18 25.14 22.29
CA HIS A 164 -0.04 25.35 21.49
C HIS A 164 0.01 24.61 20.15
N TYR A 165 1.20 24.39 19.57
CA TYR A 165 1.35 23.61 18.33
C TYR A 165 1.08 22.10 18.56
N ASP A 166 1.55 21.54 19.68
CA ASP A 166 1.25 20.16 20.07
C ASP A 166 -0.26 19.96 20.20
N PHE A 167 -0.95 20.86 20.92
CA PHE A 167 -2.39 20.78 21.07
C PHE A 167 -3.11 20.91 19.72
N ALA A 168 -2.66 21.82 18.86
CA ALA A 168 -3.20 21.95 17.51
C ALA A 168 -3.03 20.64 16.71
N ALA A 169 -1.87 19.99 16.76
CA ALA A 169 -1.64 18.70 16.11
C ALA A 169 -2.56 17.61 16.68
N TYR A 170 -2.73 17.54 18.01
CA TYR A 170 -3.69 16.61 18.63
C TYR A 170 -5.11 16.82 18.09
N LEU A 171 -5.56 18.07 17.95
CA LEU A 171 -6.86 18.41 17.39
C LEU A 171 -6.97 17.98 15.91
N VAL A 172 -5.91 18.12 15.10
CA VAL A 172 -5.89 17.62 13.71
C VAL A 172 -6.11 16.11 13.63
N LEU A 173 -5.60 15.34 14.59
CA LEU A 173 -5.84 13.90 14.65
C LEU A 173 -7.27 13.58 15.12
N MET A 174 -7.74 14.25 16.16
CA MET A 174 -8.97 13.88 16.87
C MET A 174 -10.25 14.42 16.23
N ILE A 175 -10.24 15.63 15.66
CA ILE A 175 -11.41 16.24 15.01
C ILE A 175 -11.96 15.34 13.88
N PRO A 176 -11.13 14.83 12.94
CA PRO A 176 -11.61 13.92 11.89
C PRO A 176 -12.19 12.61 12.45
N ILE A 177 -11.67 12.11 13.57
CA ILE A 177 -12.20 10.92 14.24
C ILE A 177 -13.59 11.20 14.79
N MET A 178 -13.76 12.28 15.56
CA MET A 178 -15.06 12.65 16.13
C MET A 178 -16.10 12.95 15.04
N ALA A 179 -15.69 13.67 14.00
CA ALA A 179 -16.52 13.96 12.82
C ALA A 179 -16.92 12.68 12.06
N SER A 180 -16.02 11.71 11.93
CA SER A 180 -16.35 10.44 11.27
C SER A 180 -17.30 9.59 12.11
N LEU A 181 -17.12 9.54 13.44
CA LEU A 181 -17.99 8.80 14.36
C LEU A 181 -19.45 9.28 14.35
N PHE A 182 -19.69 10.57 14.06
CA PHE A 182 -21.04 11.12 13.88
C PHE A 182 -21.88 10.31 12.88
N PHE A 183 -21.27 9.82 11.80
CA PHE A 183 -21.96 9.03 10.78
C PHE A 183 -22.26 7.58 11.23
N ALA A 184 -21.51 7.04 12.19
CA ALA A 184 -21.69 5.69 12.70
C ALA A 184 -22.84 5.58 13.72
N VAL A 185 -22.93 6.57 14.62
CA VAL A 185 -23.85 6.56 15.75
C VAL A 185 -25.29 6.67 15.26
N ARG A 186 -26.23 5.96 15.93
CA ARG A 186 -27.67 6.07 15.66
C ARG A 186 -28.38 7.03 16.62
N ASN A 187 -27.97 7.05 17.89
CA ASN A 187 -28.56 7.90 18.94
C ASN A 187 -28.38 9.39 18.62
N LEU A 188 -29.49 10.14 18.60
CA LEU A 188 -29.51 11.55 18.21
C LEU A 188 -28.82 12.46 19.24
N LEU A 189 -29.02 12.24 20.54
CA LEU A 189 -28.34 13.00 21.60
C LEU A 189 -26.83 12.84 21.49
N PHE A 190 -26.36 11.61 21.31
CA PHE A 190 -24.93 11.36 21.19
C PHE A 190 -24.34 11.92 19.88
N LYS A 191 -25.13 12.00 18.80
CA LYS A 191 -24.72 12.73 17.58
C LYS A 191 -24.55 14.23 17.84
N PHE A 192 -25.51 14.87 18.52
CA PHE A 192 -25.40 16.27 18.89
C PHE A 192 -24.19 16.52 19.79
N PHE A 193 -23.95 15.62 20.74
CA PHE A 193 -22.75 15.67 21.59
C PHE A 193 -21.46 15.58 20.77
N LEU A 194 -21.34 14.60 19.85
CA LEU A 194 -20.18 14.50 18.95
C LEU A 194 -19.99 15.73 18.07
N LEU A 195 -21.09 16.29 17.54
CA LEU A 195 -21.04 17.51 16.74
C LEU A 195 -20.58 18.70 17.59
N PHE A 196 -21.10 18.83 18.81
CA PHE A 196 -20.73 19.89 19.75
C PHE A 196 -19.24 19.83 20.11
N ILE A 197 -18.71 18.68 20.53
CA ILE A 197 -17.28 18.57 20.89
C ILE A 197 -16.37 18.74 19.66
N THR A 198 -16.83 18.33 18.46
CA THR A 198 -16.10 18.57 17.21
C THR A 198 -16.02 20.06 16.91
N GLY A 199 -17.14 20.79 17.02
CA GLY A 199 -17.20 22.24 16.85
C GLY A 199 -16.37 22.98 17.89
N LEU A 200 -16.42 22.54 19.15
CA LEU A 200 -15.57 23.09 20.21
C LEU A 200 -14.07 22.84 19.94
N GLY A 201 -13.74 21.69 19.37
CA GLY A 201 -12.40 21.38 18.85
C GLY A 201 -11.94 22.40 17.81
N PHE A 202 -12.80 22.80 16.87
CA PHE A 202 -12.48 23.86 15.90
C PHE A 202 -12.25 25.21 16.55
N VAL A 203 -13.08 25.59 17.52
CA VAL A 203 -12.92 26.85 18.26
C VAL A 203 -11.57 26.88 18.97
N LEU A 204 -11.21 25.80 19.68
CA LEU A 204 -9.92 25.73 20.35
C LEU A 204 -8.74 25.64 19.38
N LEU A 205 -8.89 24.97 18.23
CA LEU A 205 -7.89 24.96 17.17
C LEU A 205 -7.62 26.40 16.69
N PHE A 206 -8.67 27.19 16.48
CA PHE A 206 -8.53 28.61 16.14
C PHE A 206 -7.78 29.39 17.23
N MET A 207 -8.07 29.12 18.51
CA MET A 207 -7.38 29.75 19.65
C MET A 207 -5.92 29.31 19.84
N THR A 208 -5.47 28.21 19.22
CA THR A 208 -4.04 27.84 19.19
C THR A 208 -3.23 28.72 18.23
N VAL A 209 -3.90 29.37 17.27
CA VAL A 209 -3.29 30.21 16.23
C VAL A 209 -2.27 29.45 15.34
N SER A 210 -2.42 28.12 15.22
CA SER A 210 -1.59 27.29 14.31
C SER A 210 -2.16 27.30 12.89
N ARG A 211 -1.50 28.02 11.97
CA ARG A 211 -1.94 28.19 10.57
C ARG A 211 -2.00 26.85 9.81
N VAL A 212 -0.94 26.05 9.92
CA VAL A 212 -0.80 24.77 9.20
C VAL A 212 -1.87 23.79 9.68
N SER A 213 -2.00 23.63 11.00
CA SER A 213 -2.99 22.75 11.61
C SER A 213 -4.42 23.13 11.23
N PHE A 214 -4.71 24.43 11.13
CA PHE A 214 -6.02 24.92 10.70
C PHE A 214 -6.33 24.54 9.24
N VAL A 215 -5.39 24.70 8.31
CA VAL A 215 -5.59 24.31 6.90
C VAL A 215 -5.75 22.79 6.77
N VAL A 216 -4.88 22.05 7.44
CA VAL A 216 -4.77 20.61 7.27
C VAL A 216 -5.95 19.85 7.87
N VAL A 217 -6.60 20.36 8.93
CA VAL A 217 -7.82 19.73 9.45
C VAL A 217 -8.97 19.77 8.44
N PHE A 218 -9.05 20.79 7.58
CA PHE A 218 -10.04 20.82 6.49
C PHE A 218 -9.74 19.76 5.43
N VAL A 219 -8.47 19.53 5.11
CA VAL A 219 -8.07 18.43 4.21
C VAL A 219 -8.47 17.08 4.81
N ALA A 220 -8.22 16.87 6.10
CA ALA A 220 -8.63 15.64 6.78
C ALA A 220 -10.17 15.48 6.82
N LEU A 221 -10.93 16.53 7.11
CA LEU A 221 -12.39 16.47 7.05
C LEU A 221 -12.94 16.25 5.64
N ALA A 222 -12.34 16.86 4.63
CA ALA A 222 -12.69 16.65 3.22
C ALA A 222 -12.58 15.17 2.87
N ILE A 223 -11.51 14.50 3.30
CA ILE A 223 -11.32 13.05 3.15
C ILE A 223 -12.45 12.29 3.86
N VAL A 224 -12.75 12.62 5.13
CA VAL A 224 -13.84 11.97 5.89
C VAL A 224 -15.18 12.11 5.16
N ILE A 225 -15.56 13.32 4.75
CA ILE A 225 -16.85 13.58 4.10
C ILE A 225 -16.91 12.87 2.73
N PHE A 226 -15.82 12.90 1.95
CA PHE A 226 -15.74 12.22 0.66
C PHE A 226 -16.02 10.71 0.80
N PHE A 227 -15.38 10.05 1.76
CA PHE A 227 -15.54 8.60 1.95
C PHE A 227 -16.82 8.22 2.72
N GLN A 228 -17.33 9.07 3.61
CA GLN A 228 -18.61 8.81 4.32
C GLN A 228 -19.83 9.07 3.44
N LYS A 229 -19.87 10.22 2.75
CA LYS A 229 -21.00 10.65 1.91
C LYS A 229 -20.54 11.58 0.76
N ARG A 230 -20.13 10.98 -0.36
CA ARG A 230 -19.70 11.68 -1.59
C ARG A 230 -20.62 12.83 -2.03
N ARG A 231 -21.95 12.69 -1.91
CA ARG A 231 -22.90 13.76 -2.27
C ARG A 231 -22.75 15.02 -1.40
N LEU A 232 -22.55 14.85 -0.09
CA LEU A 232 -22.33 15.98 0.83
C LEU A 232 -20.99 16.68 0.56
N PHE A 233 -19.97 15.93 0.10
CA PHE A 233 -18.69 16.51 -0.29
C PHE A 233 -18.85 17.52 -1.43
N TYR A 234 -19.51 17.12 -2.53
CA TYR A 234 -19.73 18.01 -3.67
C TYR A 234 -20.60 19.22 -3.32
N LEU A 235 -21.61 19.05 -2.45
CA LEU A 235 -22.43 20.16 -1.93
C LEU A 235 -21.66 21.08 -0.97
N GLY A 236 -20.66 20.54 -0.26
CA GLY A 236 -19.83 21.28 0.69
C GLY A 236 -18.79 22.18 0.03
N ILE A 237 -18.35 21.88 -1.20
CA ILE A 237 -17.34 22.69 -1.92
C ILE A 237 -17.81 24.14 -2.14
N PRO A 238 -19.00 24.40 -2.73
CA PRO A 238 -19.50 25.77 -2.88
C PRO A 238 -19.67 26.49 -1.55
N ILE A 239 -20.18 25.81 -0.52
CA ILE A 239 -20.38 26.37 0.81
C ILE A 239 -19.04 26.76 1.44
N ALA A 240 -18.02 25.91 1.32
CA ALA A 240 -16.67 26.20 1.82
C ALA A 240 -16.02 27.37 1.08
N ILE A 241 -16.23 27.49 -0.23
CA ILE A 241 -15.75 28.63 -1.03
C ILE A 241 -16.46 29.92 -0.58
N ILE A 242 -17.78 29.89 -0.39
CA ILE A 242 -18.55 31.04 0.11
C ILE A 242 -18.09 31.43 1.51
N LEU A 243 -17.94 30.47 2.42
CA LEU A 243 -17.43 30.72 3.77
C LEU A 243 -16.01 31.29 3.74
N ALA A 244 -15.13 30.78 2.87
CA ALA A 244 -13.80 31.34 2.69
C ALA A 244 -13.88 32.79 2.22
N LEU A 245 -14.67 33.10 1.18
CA LEU A 245 -14.87 34.47 0.67
C LEU A 245 -15.44 35.42 1.74
N VAL A 246 -16.39 34.94 2.54
CA VAL A 246 -16.97 35.68 3.67
C VAL A 246 -15.93 35.92 4.78
N VAL A 247 -15.14 34.91 5.14
CA VAL A 247 -14.08 35.08 6.13
C VAL A 247 -13.01 36.06 5.61
N PHE A 248 -12.63 35.98 4.34
CA PHE A 248 -11.68 36.90 3.70
C PHE A 248 -12.23 38.34 3.57
N SER A 249 -13.56 38.53 3.53
CA SER A 249 -14.16 39.87 3.53
C SER A 249 -14.09 40.55 4.91
N PHE A 250 -14.06 39.76 5.99
CA PHE A 250 -13.79 40.26 7.35
C PHE A 250 -12.28 40.46 7.57
N LYS A 251 -11.72 41.56 7.04
CA LYS A 251 -10.31 42.01 7.17
C LYS A 251 -9.76 42.13 8.61
N SER A 252 -10.53 41.85 9.66
CA SER A 252 -10.20 42.17 11.06
C SER A 252 -9.79 40.99 11.97
N THR A 253 -9.76 39.73 11.48
CA THR A 253 -9.37 38.61 12.36
C THR A 253 -7.84 38.48 12.52
N SER A 254 -7.38 38.21 13.75
CA SER A 254 -5.95 38.04 14.09
C SER A 254 -5.23 36.96 13.28
N LEU A 255 -5.96 35.93 12.82
CA LEU A 255 -5.45 34.87 11.94
C LEU A 255 -5.15 35.39 10.52
N LEU A 256 -6.08 36.14 9.91
CA LEU A 256 -5.89 36.74 8.58
C LEU A 256 -4.77 37.77 8.59
N ASN A 257 -4.67 38.57 9.65
CA ASN A 257 -3.56 39.50 9.86
C ASN A 257 -2.21 38.78 9.99
N ARG A 258 -2.20 37.55 10.53
CA ARG A 258 -0.99 36.71 10.56
C ARG A 258 -0.70 36.07 9.20
N PHE A 259 -1.71 35.69 8.43
CA PHE A 259 -1.52 35.19 7.06
C PHE A 259 -0.96 36.30 6.16
N SER A 260 -1.50 37.52 6.22
CA SER A 260 -1.04 38.68 5.47
C SER A 260 0.36 39.16 5.90
N ARG A 261 0.75 38.93 7.16
CA ARG A 261 2.11 39.20 7.67
C ARG A 261 3.12 38.07 7.44
N THR A 262 2.73 36.93 6.86
CA THR A 262 3.66 35.81 6.59
C THR A 262 4.78 36.24 5.64
N VAL A 263 4.41 37.05 4.66
CA VAL A 263 5.32 37.78 3.78
C VAL A 263 4.89 39.23 3.83
N SER A 264 5.72 40.08 4.42
CA SER A 264 5.47 41.52 4.54
C SER A 264 6.48 42.29 3.71
N GLU A 265 6.02 43.33 3.01
CA GLU A 265 6.93 44.30 2.41
C GLU A 265 7.56 45.15 3.51
N THR A 266 8.89 45.23 3.49
CA THR A 266 9.67 46.09 4.37
C THR A 266 10.61 46.95 3.54
N THR A 267 10.96 48.10 4.11
CA THR A 267 11.90 49.02 3.48
C THR A 267 13.29 48.71 4.00
N VAL A 268 14.19 48.39 3.07
CA VAL A 268 15.54 47.90 3.35
C VAL A 268 16.55 48.90 2.85
N LEU A 269 17.50 49.25 3.71
CA LEU A 269 18.67 50.00 3.31
C LEU A 269 19.73 49.05 2.76
N VAL A 270 20.27 49.37 1.59
CA VAL A 270 21.23 48.55 0.86
C VAL A 270 22.44 49.41 0.50
N ASP A 271 23.64 48.86 0.60
CA ASP A 271 24.85 49.52 0.13
C ASP A 271 24.83 49.62 -1.40
N ALA A 272 25.03 50.83 -1.96
CA ALA A 272 24.90 51.08 -3.39
C ALA A 272 25.99 50.39 -4.23
N LYS A 273 27.15 50.11 -3.65
CA LYS A 273 28.33 49.52 -4.32
C LYS A 273 28.29 48.00 -4.29
N THR A 274 27.92 47.41 -3.15
CA THR A 274 27.92 45.96 -2.92
C THR A 274 26.55 45.31 -3.12
N GLY A 275 25.46 46.08 -3.08
CA GLY A 275 24.10 45.55 -3.15
C GLY A 275 23.68 44.77 -1.90
N SER A 276 24.45 44.82 -0.82
CA SER A 276 24.18 44.06 0.40
C SER A 276 23.30 44.83 1.39
N SER A 277 22.40 44.12 2.07
CA SER A 277 21.51 44.73 3.08
C SER A 277 22.28 45.24 4.29
N LEU A 278 21.91 46.44 4.74
CA LEU A 278 22.34 47.08 5.98
C LEU A 278 21.28 46.99 7.09
N GLY A 279 20.01 46.79 6.74
CA GLY A 279 18.92 46.59 7.71
C GLY A 279 17.60 47.22 7.30
N ASN A 280 16.56 47.01 8.09
CA ASN A 280 15.30 47.71 7.93
C ASN A 280 15.48 49.20 8.27
N VAL A 281 14.95 50.06 7.42
CA VAL A 281 15.02 51.51 7.59
C VAL A 281 13.64 52.09 7.86
N ARG A 282 13.55 52.91 8.90
CA ARG A 282 12.38 53.76 9.17
C ARG A 282 12.72 55.21 8.87
N PHE A 283 11.74 55.99 8.44
CA PHE A 283 11.92 57.40 8.20
C PHE A 283 11.28 58.20 9.33
N GLU A 284 12.04 59.10 9.94
CA GLU A 284 11.60 59.99 11.01
C GLU A 284 11.80 61.46 10.57
N ASP A 285 11.02 62.37 11.14
CA ASP A 285 11.17 63.81 10.90
C ASP A 285 12.28 64.41 11.76
N LYS A 286 12.86 65.53 11.31
CA LYS A 286 13.93 66.25 12.01
C LYS A 286 13.65 66.52 13.49
N ASN A 287 12.42 66.87 13.85
CA ASN A 287 12.04 67.15 15.24
C ASN A 287 12.25 65.96 16.19
N PHE A 288 12.27 64.72 15.68
CA PHE A 288 12.54 63.52 16.47
C PHE A 288 13.93 63.50 17.13
N PHE A 289 14.87 64.33 16.64
CA PHE A 289 16.25 64.42 17.12
C PHE A 289 16.55 65.74 17.87
N SER A 290 15.53 66.54 18.22
CA SER A 290 15.71 67.86 18.84
C SER A 290 16.44 67.84 20.19
N ASP A 291 16.33 66.70 20.87
CA ASP A 291 16.70 66.43 22.25
C ASP A 291 17.70 65.26 22.34
N LYS A 292 18.28 64.84 21.21
CA LYS A 292 19.11 63.63 21.11
C LYS A 292 20.52 63.94 20.65
N ILE A 293 21.50 63.26 21.25
CA ILE A 293 22.91 63.40 20.88
C ILE A 293 23.23 62.44 19.72
N VAL A 294 23.65 63.00 18.59
CA VAL A 294 24.03 62.27 17.38
C VAL A 294 25.52 62.45 17.11
N LEU A 295 26.23 61.34 16.96
CA LEU A 295 27.63 61.32 16.52
C LEU A 295 27.68 61.13 15.00
N GLN A 296 28.67 61.69 14.30
CA GLN A 296 28.81 61.55 12.84
C GLN A 296 30.11 60.85 12.47
N ARG A 297 30.04 59.93 11.51
CA ARG A 297 31.20 59.24 10.93
C ARG A 297 31.05 59.07 9.43
N ARG A 298 32.14 59.26 8.69
CA ARG A 298 32.16 59.03 7.23
C ARG A 298 32.63 57.61 6.95
N VAL A 299 31.93 56.92 6.07
CA VAL A 299 32.21 55.52 5.72
C VAL A 299 32.03 55.35 4.22
N LYS A 300 32.96 54.68 3.56
CA LYS A 300 32.97 54.51 2.09
C LYS A 300 32.25 53.24 1.64
N ASP A 301 32.26 52.19 2.45
CA ASP A 301 31.66 50.90 2.13
C ASP A 301 31.28 50.10 3.39
N LYS A 302 30.61 48.96 3.19
CA LYS A 302 30.17 48.06 4.25
C LYS A 302 31.30 47.57 5.18
N GLU A 303 32.51 47.36 4.66
CA GLU A 303 33.61 46.83 5.47
C GLU A 303 34.09 47.90 6.45
N GLU A 304 34.29 49.13 5.97
CA GLU A 304 34.57 50.30 6.82
C GLU A 304 33.40 50.61 7.78
N LEU A 305 32.14 50.32 7.38
CA LEU A 305 30.98 50.42 8.28
C LEU A 305 31.06 49.45 9.44
N SER A 306 31.43 48.19 9.17
CA SER A 306 31.52 47.14 10.18
C SER A 306 32.65 47.41 11.19
N ILE A 307 33.79 47.89 10.70
CA ILE A 307 34.93 48.33 11.53
C ILE A 307 34.51 49.54 12.36
N ALA A 308 33.84 50.51 11.75
CA ALA A 308 33.37 51.70 12.44
C ALA A 308 32.37 51.38 13.56
N LEU A 309 31.47 50.41 13.34
CA LEU A 309 30.54 49.92 14.37
C LEU A 309 31.28 49.20 15.51
N ALA A 310 32.26 48.34 15.19
CA ALA A 310 33.03 47.61 16.19
C ALA A 310 33.89 48.52 17.09
N GLU A 311 34.57 49.49 16.50
CA GLU A 311 35.33 50.52 17.25
C GLU A 311 34.44 51.41 18.10
N THR A 312 33.22 51.68 17.63
CA THR A 312 32.23 52.48 18.37
C THR A 312 31.76 51.73 19.61
N THR A 313 31.57 50.41 19.53
CA THR A 313 31.15 49.59 20.66
C THR A 313 32.23 49.38 21.72
N SER A 314 33.50 49.64 21.41
CA SER A 314 34.62 49.53 22.36
C SER A 314 34.94 50.83 23.14
N GLY A 315 34.12 51.87 22.99
CA GLY A 315 34.18 53.09 23.83
C GLY A 315 35.18 54.16 23.39
N ASN A 316 35.81 54.02 22.22
CA ASN A 316 36.76 55.00 21.69
C ASN A 316 36.05 56.19 21.03
N PHE A 317 35.53 57.14 21.82
CA PHE A 317 35.14 58.46 21.32
C PHE A 317 36.07 59.55 21.86
N SER A 318 36.81 60.18 20.96
CA SER A 318 37.63 61.35 21.27
C SER A 318 37.41 62.42 20.20
N THR A 319 36.55 63.41 20.50
CA THR A 319 36.55 64.83 20.07
C THR A 319 35.14 65.43 19.99
N ALA A 320 34.97 66.68 20.46
CA ALA A 320 33.72 67.44 20.35
C ALA A 320 33.28 67.71 18.90
N SER A 321 34.17 67.55 17.92
CA SER A 321 33.87 67.64 16.48
C SER A 321 33.07 66.47 15.92
N ALA A 322 32.87 65.40 16.70
CA ALA A 322 32.08 64.24 16.29
C ALA A 322 30.58 64.42 16.49
N VAL A 323 30.13 65.41 17.28
CA VAL A 323 28.70 65.67 17.53
C VAL A 323 28.12 66.46 16.36
N LEU A 324 27.06 65.95 15.74
CA LEU A 324 26.33 66.62 14.67
C LEU A 324 25.38 67.66 15.27
N PRO A 325 25.56 68.97 15.00
CA PRO A 325 24.62 69.98 15.47
C PRO A 325 23.23 69.81 14.82
N PHE A 326 22.16 69.99 15.59
CA PHE A 326 20.78 69.82 15.14
C PHE A 326 20.43 70.58 13.84
N LYS A 327 21.03 71.76 13.63
CA LYS A 327 20.86 72.56 12.40
C LYS A 327 21.17 71.77 11.12
N PHE A 328 22.17 70.87 11.18
CA PHE A 328 22.64 70.07 10.04
C PHE A 328 21.95 68.71 9.91
N VAL A 329 21.00 68.40 10.78
CA VAL A 329 20.15 67.21 10.64
C VAL A 329 19.16 67.46 9.47
N PRO A 330 19.04 66.52 8.50
CA PRO A 330 18.11 66.66 7.38
C PRO A 330 16.64 66.59 7.82
N ASP A 331 15.73 67.15 7.01
CA ASP A 331 14.29 67.21 7.35
C ASP A 331 13.64 65.82 7.43
N ARG A 332 14.09 64.88 6.60
CA ARG A 332 13.65 63.48 6.57
C ARG A 332 14.84 62.55 6.79
N ILE A 333 14.76 61.70 7.79
CA ILE A 333 15.91 60.97 8.32
C ILE A 333 15.69 59.47 8.23
N ALA A 334 16.62 58.78 7.57
CA ALA A 334 16.62 57.34 7.49
C ALA A 334 17.32 56.76 8.73
N VAL A 335 16.57 56.04 9.58
CA VAL A 335 17.05 55.44 10.83
C VAL A 335 17.06 53.92 10.71
N VAL A 336 18.19 53.31 11.05
CA VAL A 336 18.40 51.87 11.18
C VAL A 336 18.63 51.55 12.65
N THR A 337 17.89 50.60 13.21
CA THR A 337 17.96 50.28 14.64
C THR A 337 19.00 49.21 14.94
N ALA A 338 19.93 49.45 15.89
CA ALA A 338 20.94 48.47 16.32
C ALA A 338 20.37 47.33 17.13
N VAL A 339 19.23 47.54 17.81
CA VAL A 339 18.51 46.49 18.55
C VAL A 339 17.77 45.63 17.56
N ASN A 340 18.61 44.94 16.83
CA ASN A 340 18.33 43.67 16.28
C ASN A 340 19.03 42.63 17.21
N ILE A 341 18.73 42.70 18.51
CA ILE A 341 19.13 41.75 19.56
C ILE A 341 17.86 41.04 20.04
N SER A 342 17.87 39.72 19.90
CA SER A 342 16.75 38.81 20.08
C SER A 342 16.25 38.74 21.53
N THR A 343 15.04 39.25 21.78
CA THR A 343 14.13 38.74 22.83
C THR A 343 12.99 37.90 22.25
N GLY A 344 13.04 37.59 20.95
CA GLY A 344 12.09 36.70 20.29
C GLY A 344 10.78 37.32 19.78
N GLU A 345 10.59 38.65 19.82
CA GLU A 345 9.33 39.27 19.34
C GLU A 345 9.44 40.43 18.35
N ASN A 346 10.63 40.99 18.13
CA ASN A 346 10.88 41.89 16.98
C ASN A 346 12.01 41.28 16.15
N LEU A 347 12.12 41.60 14.86
CA LEU A 347 12.92 40.85 13.86
C LEU A 347 14.42 41.24 13.78
N PRO A 348 15.35 40.51 14.42
CA PRO A 348 16.75 40.29 13.99
C PRO A 348 17.11 38.83 13.79
N GLN A 349 18.12 38.41 13.06
CA GLN A 349 19.30 39.03 12.46
C GLN A 349 19.55 38.20 11.17
N GLY A 350 19.92 38.84 10.06
CA GLY A 350 20.24 38.11 8.83
C GLY A 350 19.05 37.57 8.04
N THR A 351 17.86 38.20 8.13
CA THR A 351 16.76 37.87 7.22
C THR A 351 17.24 38.01 5.77
N GLY A 352 17.36 36.90 5.07
CA GLY A 352 17.45 36.89 3.61
C GLY A 352 16.16 37.48 3.07
N TYR A 353 16.19 38.75 2.69
CA TYR A 353 15.08 39.39 2.01
C TYR A 353 14.79 38.63 0.71
N VAL A 354 13.53 38.33 0.47
CA VAL A 354 13.11 37.63 -0.74
C VAL A 354 13.35 38.56 -1.92
N ASN A 355 14.30 38.17 -2.78
CA ASN A 355 14.59 38.84 -4.04
C ASN A 355 15.07 40.32 -3.93
N LEU A 356 15.85 40.65 -2.88
CA LEU A 356 16.37 42.02 -2.67
C LEU A 356 17.17 42.57 -3.85
N TYR A 357 17.91 41.71 -4.55
CA TYR A 357 18.71 42.12 -5.69
C TYR A 357 17.84 42.67 -6.83
N LEU A 358 16.71 42.00 -7.14
CA LEU A 358 15.75 42.42 -8.15
C LEU A 358 14.68 43.41 -7.64
N SER A 359 14.70 43.74 -6.35
CA SER A 359 13.75 44.69 -5.76
C SER A 359 14.01 46.12 -6.27
N PRO A 360 12.95 46.91 -6.57
CA PRO A 360 13.08 48.25 -7.12
C PRO A 360 13.74 49.20 -6.11
N VAL A 361 14.60 50.07 -6.62
CA VAL A 361 15.16 51.19 -5.86
C VAL A 361 14.08 52.26 -5.75
N THR A 362 13.72 52.61 -4.52
CA THR A 362 12.73 53.64 -4.21
C THR A 362 13.37 55.00 -3.98
N GLU A 363 14.55 55.04 -3.35
CA GLU A 363 15.25 56.27 -2.99
C GLU A 363 16.76 56.01 -2.91
N ARG A 364 17.59 57.04 -3.12
CA ARG A 364 19.05 56.99 -2.93
C ARG A 364 19.45 58.00 -1.88
N LEU A 365 20.16 57.55 -0.86
CA LEU A 365 20.51 58.31 0.33
C LEU A 365 22.03 58.52 0.42
N ARG A 366 22.43 59.71 0.86
CA ARG A 366 23.85 60.07 1.10
C ARG A 366 24.34 59.74 2.52
N GLY A 367 23.46 59.17 3.34
CA GLY A 367 23.75 58.79 4.71
C GLY A 367 22.51 58.28 5.44
N PHE A 368 22.72 57.64 6.58
CA PHE A 368 21.67 57.14 7.46
C PHE A 368 22.10 57.24 8.92
N PHE A 369 21.15 57.11 9.83
CA PHE A 369 21.36 57.18 11.27
C PHE A 369 21.19 55.78 11.87
N TYR A 370 22.12 55.38 12.72
CA TYR A 370 22.15 54.10 13.40
C TYR A 370 21.83 54.30 14.88
N GLU A 371 20.74 53.73 15.37
CA GLU A 371 20.31 53.87 16.78
C GLU A 371 20.99 52.83 17.66
N PHE A 372 21.72 53.21 18.72
CA PHE A 372 22.41 52.24 19.58
C PHE A 372 21.48 51.35 20.42
N PRO A 373 21.94 50.15 20.85
CA PRO A 373 21.20 49.34 21.80
C PRO A 373 21.09 49.99 23.19
N PRO A 374 20.03 49.72 23.97
CA PRO A 374 19.80 50.32 25.30
C PRO A 374 21.03 50.29 26.19
N ASN A 375 21.71 49.15 26.29
CA ASN A 375 22.90 48.96 27.12
C ASN A 375 24.11 49.81 26.69
N LEU A 376 24.17 50.23 25.43
CA LEU A 376 25.26 51.06 24.90
C LEU A 376 24.91 52.56 24.91
N LYS A 377 23.61 52.91 24.86
CA LYS A 377 23.13 54.30 25.02
C LYS A 377 23.59 54.90 26.34
N GLU A 378 23.52 54.12 27.43
CA GLU A 378 23.93 54.55 28.77
C GLU A 378 25.45 54.76 28.91
N ASN A 379 26.27 53.96 28.21
CA ASN A 379 27.73 54.04 28.30
C ASN A 379 28.37 55.11 27.40
N LEU A 380 27.78 55.40 26.23
CA LEU A 380 28.40 56.25 25.20
C LEU A 380 27.93 57.71 25.22
N GLY A 381 26.87 58.04 25.98
CA GLY A 381 26.32 59.40 26.05
C GLY A 381 25.75 59.93 24.73
N ALA A 382 25.63 59.07 23.71
CA ALA A 382 25.02 59.36 22.42
C ALA A 382 23.99 58.28 22.10
N GLU A 383 22.87 58.68 21.52
CA GLU A 383 21.77 57.74 21.21
C GLU A 383 21.83 57.23 19.77
N TYR A 384 22.45 57.99 18.86
CA TYR A 384 22.50 57.67 17.44
C TYR A 384 23.86 58.00 16.80
N LEU A 385 24.22 57.28 15.76
CA LEU A 385 25.41 57.48 14.93
C LEU A 385 25.02 57.68 13.46
N MET A 386 25.32 58.85 12.89
CA MET A 386 25.13 59.16 11.48
C MET A 386 26.31 58.65 10.65
N PHE A 387 26.02 57.82 9.66
CA PHE A 387 26.96 57.38 8.64
C PHE A 387 26.75 58.13 7.34
N ASN A 388 27.79 58.75 6.81
CA ASN A 388 27.78 59.37 5.48
C ASN A 388 28.39 58.41 4.45
N GLY A 389 27.67 58.12 3.35
CA GLY A 389 28.04 57.15 2.32
C GLY A 389 27.08 57.17 1.13
N ASP A 390 27.04 56.13 0.32
CA ASP A 390 26.09 56.01 -0.81
C ASP A 390 25.22 54.75 -0.64
N PHE A 391 23.93 54.98 -0.38
CA PHE A 391 23.00 53.93 0.02
C PHE A 391 21.72 53.98 -0.83
N LEU A 392 21.14 52.81 -1.07
CA LEU A 392 19.89 52.63 -1.80
C LEU A 392 18.80 52.15 -0.85
N VAL A 393 17.61 52.70 -0.98
CA VAL A 393 16.42 52.25 -0.27
C VAL A 393 15.63 51.39 -1.22
N LYS A 394 15.46 50.12 -0.89
CA LYS A 394 14.67 49.15 -1.66
C LYS A 394 13.46 48.70 -0.86
N LYS A 395 12.34 48.45 -1.55
CA LYS A 395 11.22 47.72 -0.96
C LYS A 395 11.37 46.25 -1.27
N ALA A 396 11.55 45.44 -0.24
CA ALA A 396 11.75 44.00 -0.39
C ALA A 396 10.78 43.23 0.51
N SER A 397 10.45 42.02 0.09
CA SER A 397 9.61 41.12 0.88
C SER A 397 10.45 40.42 1.95
N ALA A 398 9.95 40.38 3.17
CA ALA A 398 10.55 39.66 4.29
C ALA A 398 9.56 38.64 4.86
N TYR A 399 10.07 37.48 5.26
CA TYR A 399 9.30 36.47 5.96
C TYR A 399 9.03 36.88 7.41
N ASP A 400 7.94 36.39 7.99
CA ASP A 400 7.76 36.46 9.44
C ASP A 400 8.85 35.68 10.19
N LEU A 401 8.97 35.92 11.51
CA LEU A 401 9.97 35.27 12.35
C LEU A 401 9.94 33.74 12.21
N SER A 402 8.74 33.15 12.17
CA SER A 402 8.57 31.71 12.15
C SER A 402 9.05 31.08 10.84
N PHE A 403 8.80 31.73 9.70
CA PHE A 403 9.33 31.28 8.41
C PHE A 403 10.83 31.57 8.29
N THR A 404 11.30 32.72 8.77
CA THR A 404 12.73 33.06 8.80
C THR A 404 13.53 32.01 9.56
N THR A 405 13.13 31.67 10.80
CA THR A 405 13.81 30.65 11.62
C THR A 405 13.91 29.30 10.91
N ARG A 406 12.84 28.87 10.23
CA ARG A 406 12.82 27.60 9.47
C ARG A 406 13.70 27.65 8.23
N PHE A 407 13.36 28.51 7.26
CA PHE A 407 13.96 28.50 5.93
C PHE A 407 15.41 28.98 5.90
N GLN A 408 15.81 29.83 6.85
CA GLN A 408 17.14 30.47 6.83
C GLN A 408 18.03 30.02 7.99
N GLY A 409 17.47 29.40 9.03
CA GLY A 409 18.21 28.85 10.16
C GLY A 409 18.19 27.33 10.18
N GLU A 410 17.05 26.76 10.56
CA GLU A 410 16.95 25.37 10.96
C GLU A 410 16.98 24.37 9.80
N TRP A 411 16.31 24.67 8.69
CA TRP A 411 16.27 23.76 7.54
C TRP A 411 17.61 23.66 6.81
N PRO A 412 18.35 24.76 6.54
CA PRO A 412 19.72 24.67 6.04
C PRO A 412 20.64 23.86 6.95
N ARG A 413 20.59 24.08 8.28
CA ARG A 413 21.38 23.30 9.25
C ARG A 413 21.03 21.80 9.24
N ALA A 414 19.74 21.47 9.12
CA ALA A 414 19.31 20.07 8.98
C ALA A 414 19.84 19.45 7.68
N ILE A 415 19.84 20.19 6.57
CA ILE A 415 20.41 19.74 5.29
C ILE A 415 21.92 19.54 5.40
N GLU A 416 22.65 20.46 6.03
CA GLU A 416 24.09 20.32 6.30
C GLU A 416 24.38 19.09 7.16
N ALA A 417 23.60 18.85 8.21
CA ALA A 417 23.71 17.65 9.04
C ALA A 417 23.45 16.37 8.24
N PHE A 418 22.45 16.36 7.35
CA PHE A 418 22.22 15.24 6.43
C PHE A 418 23.42 14.97 5.52
N GLN A 419 24.02 16.03 4.96
CA GLN A 419 25.14 15.90 4.00
C GLN A 419 26.40 15.28 4.61
N ARG A 420 26.56 15.28 5.94
CA ARG A 420 27.69 14.61 6.62
C ARG A 420 27.70 13.10 6.40
N ASN A 421 26.52 12.47 6.34
CA ASN A 421 26.38 11.07 5.93
C ASN A 421 24.97 10.81 5.38
N VAL A 422 24.88 10.61 4.07
CA VAL A 422 23.61 10.43 3.36
C VAL A 422 22.85 9.16 3.78
N PHE A 423 23.55 8.08 4.13
CA PHE A 423 22.91 6.79 4.42
C PHE A 423 22.37 6.70 5.85
N PHE A 424 23.19 7.07 6.84
CA PHE A 424 22.88 6.93 8.26
C PHE A 424 22.61 8.25 8.99
N GLY A 425 22.77 9.39 8.32
CA GLY A 425 22.62 10.71 8.92
C GLY A 425 23.72 11.05 9.93
N SER A 426 23.52 12.13 10.65
CA SER A 426 24.46 12.64 11.65
C SER A 426 24.30 12.04 13.06
N GLY A 427 23.31 11.17 13.28
CA GLY A 427 22.94 10.64 14.59
C GLY A 427 21.85 11.46 15.29
N TYR A 428 21.09 10.83 16.19
CA TYR A 428 20.08 11.54 16.99
C TYR A 428 20.72 12.63 17.86
N GLY A 429 20.07 13.79 17.96
CA GLY A 429 20.59 14.94 18.72
C GLY A 429 21.70 15.71 17.99
N SER A 430 21.94 15.43 16.72
CA SER A 430 22.90 16.17 15.87
C SER A 430 22.34 17.47 15.27
N VAL A 431 21.03 17.65 15.35
CA VAL A 431 20.31 18.86 14.95
C VAL A 431 19.66 19.51 16.18
N SER A 432 19.23 20.76 16.04
CA SER A 432 18.64 21.49 17.15
C SER A 432 17.37 20.81 17.70
N LEU A 433 16.95 21.24 18.90
CA LEU A 433 15.71 20.77 19.52
C LEU A 433 14.44 21.13 18.74
N ALA A 434 14.49 22.09 17.80
CA ALA A 434 13.31 22.58 17.07
C ALA A 434 13.64 22.88 15.60
N VAL A 435 13.76 21.83 14.79
CA VAL A 435 13.88 21.93 13.32
C VAL A 435 12.57 22.42 12.69
N ASP A 436 11.45 22.18 13.39
CA ASP A 436 10.09 22.48 12.91
C ASP A 436 9.83 21.88 11.52
N ASN A 437 10.30 20.65 11.33
CA ASN A 437 10.04 19.80 10.18
C ASN A 437 10.51 18.39 10.53
N ASN A 438 9.57 17.53 10.90
CA ASN A 438 9.88 16.19 11.38
C ASN A 438 10.55 15.33 10.30
N PHE A 439 10.26 15.60 9.02
CA PHE A 439 10.85 14.86 7.90
C PHE A 439 12.31 15.25 7.69
N LEU A 440 12.63 16.54 7.68
CA LEU A 440 14.01 17.01 7.60
C LEU A 440 14.83 16.58 8.82
N ARG A 441 14.23 16.60 10.03
CA ARG A 441 14.87 16.07 11.23
C ARG A 441 15.26 14.61 11.07
N ILE A 442 14.31 13.73 10.74
CA ILE A 442 14.59 12.30 10.54
C ILE A 442 15.64 12.10 9.44
N PHE A 443 15.56 12.86 8.35
CA PHE A 443 16.52 12.82 7.27
C PHE A 443 17.93 13.20 7.72
N ALA A 444 18.06 14.28 8.50
CA ALA A 444 19.32 14.76 9.06
C ALA A 444 19.92 13.81 10.10
N GLU A 445 19.11 13.30 11.01
CA GLU A 445 19.56 12.48 12.12
C GLU A 445 19.84 11.04 11.67
N THR A 446 18.95 10.42 10.89
CA THR A 446 19.00 8.99 10.57
C THR A 446 19.28 8.65 9.10
N GLY A 447 19.43 9.66 8.24
CA GLY A 447 19.74 9.51 6.81
C GLY A 447 18.58 8.95 5.99
N VAL A 448 18.88 8.60 4.73
CA VAL A 448 17.88 8.02 3.81
C VAL A 448 17.33 6.69 4.34
N LEU A 449 18.14 5.87 5.01
CA LEU A 449 17.70 4.57 5.52
C LEU A 449 16.65 4.73 6.63
N GLY A 450 16.88 5.63 7.59
CA GLY A 450 15.94 5.86 8.67
C GLY A 450 14.67 6.53 8.19
N PHE A 451 14.79 7.47 7.23
CA PHE A 451 13.64 8.08 6.57
C PHE A 451 12.75 7.06 5.84
N LEU A 452 13.34 6.18 5.03
CA LEU A 452 12.60 5.13 4.33
C LEU A 452 11.97 4.14 5.31
N ALA A 453 12.68 3.75 6.38
CA ALA A 453 12.15 2.86 7.40
C ALA A 453 10.97 3.50 8.16
N PHE A 454 11.05 4.79 8.47
CA PHE A 454 9.95 5.55 9.08
C PHE A 454 8.73 5.61 8.16
N PHE A 455 8.90 5.97 6.89
CA PHE A 455 7.79 6.01 5.92
C PHE A 455 7.19 4.62 5.63
N ALA A 456 7.99 3.56 5.67
CA ALA A 456 7.49 2.20 5.53
C ALA A 456 6.42 1.85 6.59
N LEU A 457 6.51 2.40 7.80
CA LEU A 457 5.49 2.22 8.85
C LEU A 457 4.11 2.68 8.37
N PHE A 458 4.03 3.86 7.75
CA PHE A 458 2.78 4.44 7.26
C PHE A 458 2.29 3.74 5.99
N ILE A 459 3.19 3.36 5.09
CA ILE A 459 2.83 2.63 3.85
C ILE A 459 2.21 1.29 4.22
N ILE A 460 2.86 0.52 5.11
CA ILE A 460 2.35 -0.78 5.55
C ILE A 460 1.02 -0.63 6.28
N LEU A 461 0.90 0.34 7.18
CA LEU A 461 -0.37 0.67 7.84
C LEU A 461 -1.48 0.96 6.81
N GLY A 462 -1.21 1.79 5.80
CA GLY A 462 -2.15 2.12 4.73
C GLY A 462 -2.56 0.90 3.88
N ILE A 463 -1.62 0.00 3.58
CA ILE A 463 -1.89 -1.26 2.88
C ILE A 463 -2.84 -2.14 3.71
N TYR A 464 -2.57 -2.31 5.01
CA TYR A 464 -3.42 -3.11 5.89
C TYR A 464 -4.82 -2.51 6.05
N ILE A 465 -4.92 -1.19 6.21
CA ILE A 465 -6.21 -0.49 6.22
C ILE A 465 -6.94 -0.77 4.91
N LYS A 466 -6.35 -0.48 3.74
CA LYS A 466 -7.00 -0.68 2.44
C LYS A 466 -7.47 -2.11 2.23
N LYS A 467 -6.64 -3.10 2.59
CA LYS A 467 -6.91 -4.52 2.42
C LYS A 467 -8.15 -4.96 3.20
N VAL A 468 -8.21 -4.63 4.49
CA VAL A 468 -9.24 -5.16 5.39
C VAL A 468 -10.46 -4.24 5.47
N TYR A 469 -10.35 -2.96 5.14
CA TYR A 469 -11.42 -1.96 5.32
C TYR A 469 -12.76 -2.37 4.69
N LEU A 470 -12.74 -3.03 3.53
CA LEU A 470 -13.96 -3.50 2.86
C LEU A 470 -14.65 -4.63 3.64
N GLU A 471 -13.87 -5.54 4.25
CA GLU A 471 -14.31 -6.71 5.03
C GLU A 471 -14.94 -6.34 6.39
N ILE A 472 -14.86 -5.08 6.83
CA ILE A 472 -15.37 -4.68 8.15
C ILE A 472 -16.89 -4.46 8.12
N ASP A 473 -17.66 -5.33 8.75
CA ASP A 473 -19.12 -5.17 8.83
C ASP A 473 -19.56 -4.05 9.79
N SER A 474 -18.75 -3.74 10.81
CA SER A 474 -19.09 -2.75 11.83
C SER A 474 -18.93 -1.32 11.29
N LYS A 475 -20.06 -0.62 11.16
CA LYS A 475 -20.09 0.81 10.80
C LYS A 475 -19.27 1.68 11.76
N LEU A 476 -19.25 1.32 13.04
CA LEU A 476 -18.47 2.00 14.07
C LEU A 476 -16.97 1.83 13.83
N ALA A 477 -16.51 0.60 13.56
CA ALA A 477 -15.12 0.32 13.24
C ALA A 477 -14.67 0.99 11.94
N LYS A 478 -15.47 0.89 10.87
CA LYS A 478 -15.22 1.60 9.59
C LYS A 478 -15.05 3.10 9.80
N SER A 479 -15.96 3.72 10.55
CA SER A 479 -15.91 5.18 10.77
C SER A 479 -14.73 5.59 11.63
N PHE A 480 -14.39 4.83 12.67
CA PHE A 480 -13.19 5.08 13.48
C PHE A 480 -11.91 4.99 12.64
N ILE A 481 -11.74 3.91 11.87
CA ILE A 481 -10.55 3.69 11.03
C ILE A 481 -10.45 4.76 9.94
N LEU A 482 -11.56 5.14 9.31
CA LEU A 482 -11.58 6.21 8.31
C LEU A 482 -11.19 7.56 8.91
N GLY A 483 -11.76 7.91 10.07
CA GLY A 483 -11.43 9.14 10.78
C GLY A 483 -9.98 9.18 11.20
N PHE A 484 -9.45 8.06 11.71
CA PHE A 484 -8.04 7.93 12.07
C PHE A 484 -7.13 8.04 10.85
N GLY A 485 -7.46 7.37 9.73
CA GLY A 485 -6.70 7.45 8.49
C GLY A 485 -6.64 8.89 7.95
N ALA A 486 -7.77 9.60 7.94
CA ALA A 486 -7.82 11.00 7.56
C ALA A 486 -7.01 11.90 8.51
N GLY A 487 -7.14 11.70 9.82
CA GLY A 487 -6.35 12.41 10.83
C GLY A 487 -4.84 12.13 10.71
N THR A 488 -4.45 10.90 10.34
CA THR A 488 -3.05 10.51 10.09
C THR A 488 -2.47 11.24 8.89
N ILE A 489 -3.22 11.32 7.79
CA ILE A 489 -2.84 12.13 6.62
C ILE A 489 -2.69 13.59 7.04
N GLY A 490 -3.60 14.10 7.87
CA GLY A 490 -3.48 15.42 8.46
C GLY A 490 -2.19 15.61 9.28
N LEU A 491 -1.86 14.68 10.18
CA LEU A 491 -0.62 14.77 10.95
C LEU A 491 0.64 14.73 10.07
N LEU A 492 0.65 13.89 9.02
CA LEU A 492 1.77 13.84 8.07
C LEU A 492 1.96 15.18 7.33
N LEU A 493 0.86 15.86 6.97
CA LEU A 493 0.95 17.21 6.40
C LEU A 493 1.44 18.24 7.43
N ASN A 494 0.97 18.18 8.68
CA ASN A 494 1.49 19.04 9.76
C ASN A 494 2.99 18.82 10.01
N ALA A 495 3.49 17.58 9.89
CA ALA A 495 4.88 17.22 10.12
C ALA A 495 5.88 17.91 9.16
N THR A 496 5.39 18.55 8.09
CA THR A 496 6.22 19.37 7.19
C THR A 496 6.71 20.69 7.81
N LEU A 497 6.01 21.20 8.83
CA LEU A 497 6.28 22.51 9.44
C LEU A 497 6.33 22.47 10.97
N ILE A 498 6.16 21.29 11.58
CA ILE A 498 6.12 21.06 13.03
C ILE A 498 6.74 19.69 13.34
N ASP A 499 7.44 19.56 14.46
CA ASP A 499 8.03 18.30 14.94
C ASP A 499 6.99 17.40 15.67
N VAL A 500 5.95 17.01 14.95
CA VAL A 500 4.75 16.34 15.50
C VAL A 500 5.05 14.97 16.13
N PHE A 501 5.96 14.19 15.57
CA PHE A 501 6.28 12.84 16.04
C PHE A 501 7.37 12.84 17.13
N GLU A 502 8.05 13.97 17.36
CA GLU A 502 8.94 14.20 18.51
C GLU A 502 8.16 14.64 19.76
N ALA A 503 6.98 15.23 19.58
CA ALA A 503 6.15 15.68 20.69
C ALA A 503 5.52 14.50 21.44
N SER A 504 6.06 14.18 22.62
CA SER A 504 5.70 12.99 23.43
C SER A 504 4.20 12.65 23.47
N LYS A 505 3.33 13.61 23.80
CA LYS A 505 1.88 13.38 23.92
C LYS A 505 1.22 13.04 22.59
N ILE A 506 1.73 13.59 21.49
CA ILE A 506 1.24 13.28 20.15
C ILE A 506 1.78 11.93 19.71
N ALA A 507 3.07 11.69 19.87
CA ALA A 507 3.72 10.43 19.54
C ALA A 507 3.07 9.24 20.26
N PHE A 508 2.91 9.31 21.58
CA PHE A 508 2.26 8.26 22.37
C PHE A 508 0.83 8.01 21.93
N THR A 509 0.03 9.08 21.78
CA THR A 509 -1.37 8.97 21.37
C THR A 509 -1.47 8.35 19.97
N PHE A 510 -0.66 8.84 19.03
CA PHE A 510 -0.63 8.36 17.66
C PHE A 510 -0.23 6.89 17.57
N TRP A 511 0.90 6.49 18.15
CA TRP A 511 1.37 5.10 18.07
C TRP A 511 0.48 4.12 18.83
N ALA A 512 -0.13 4.54 19.96
CA ALA A 512 -1.18 3.77 20.61
C ALA A 512 -2.39 3.55 19.68
N MET A 513 -2.83 4.60 18.98
CA MET A 513 -3.94 4.50 18.03
C MET A 513 -3.61 3.64 16.80
N VAL A 514 -2.38 3.70 16.29
CA VAL A 514 -1.88 2.78 15.25
C VAL A 514 -2.00 1.32 15.75
N GLY A 515 -1.61 1.06 17.01
CA GLY A 515 -1.74 -0.25 17.65
C GLY A 515 -3.18 -0.73 17.73
N ILE A 516 -4.08 0.13 18.21
CA ILE A 516 -5.51 -0.13 18.27
C ILE A 516 -6.08 -0.44 16.88
N VAL A 517 -5.78 0.39 15.88
CA VAL A 517 -6.30 0.24 14.52
C VAL A 517 -5.83 -1.07 13.90
N LEU A 518 -4.54 -1.40 14.00
CA LEU A 518 -4.04 -2.68 13.49
C LEU A 518 -4.60 -3.87 14.27
N GLY A 519 -4.79 -3.76 15.59
CA GLY A 519 -5.45 -4.78 16.39
C GLY A 519 -6.88 -5.03 15.92
N ILE A 520 -7.65 -3.97 15.65
CA ILE A 520 -9.00 -4.06 15.08
C ILE A 520 -8.95 -4.71 13.70
N LEU A 521 -8.07 -4.25 12.80
CA LEU A 521 -7.95 -4.80 11.45
C LEU A 521 -7.66 -6.30 11.51
N VAL A 522 -6.77 -6.77 12.39
CA VAL A 522 -6.47 -8.20 12.54
C VAL A 522 -7.65 -9.02 13.08
N LEU A 523 -8.51 -8.43 13.92
CA LEU A 523 -9.75 -9.08 14.37
C LEU A 523 -10.83 -9.17 13.28
N TYR A 524 -10.81 -8.26 12.30
CA TYR A 524 -11.70 -8.30 11.14
C TYR A 524 -11.11 -9.07 9.96
N GLN A 525 -9.79 -9.21 9.92
CA GLN A 525 -9.08 -10.01 8.92
C GLN A 525 -9.45 -11.48 9.10
N THR A 526 -10.10 -12.06 8.10
CA THR A 526 -10.21 -13.51 8.01
C THR A 526 -8.79 -14.09 7.96
N ARG A 527 -8.44 -15.01 8.87
CA ARG A 527 -7.11 -15.65 8.86
C ARG A 527 -6.97 -16.39 7.53
N VAL A 528 -6.21 -15.78 6.61
CA VAL A 528 -5.91 -16.32 5.30
C VAL A 528 -4.94 -17.48 5.47
N LEU A 529 -5.49 -18.68 5.67
CA LEU A 529 -4.99 -19.81 4.89
C LEU A 529 -5.30 -19.44 3.44
N LEU A 530 -4.28 -19.38 2.56
CA LEU A 530 -4.33 -18.75 1.22
C LEU A 530 -5.62 -19.03 0.43
N PHE A 531 -6.15 -20.25 0.55
CA PHE A 531 -7.34 -20.73 -0.15
C PHE A 531 -8.56 -21.01 0.76
N LEU A 532 -8.46 -20.86 2.07
CA LEU A 532 -9.57 -21.17 3.00
C LEU A 532 -10.81 -20.28 2.77
N PRO A 533 -10.68 -18.97 2.48
CA PRO A 533 -11.82 -18.15 2.10
C PRO A 533 -12.56 -18.67 0.86
N SER A 534 -11.84 -19.31 -0.08
CA SER A 534 -12.37 -19.81 -1.36
C SER A 534 -13.27 -21.03 -1.23
N ILE A 535 -13.29 -21.69 -0.08
CA ILE A 535 -14.10 -22.89 0.15
C ILE A 535 -15.61 -22.58 0.05
N ASN A 536 -16.01 -21.34 0.34
CA ASN A 536 -17.40 -20.91 0.31
C ASN A 536 -17.85 -20.31 -1.02
N THR A 537 -17.03 -20.36 -2.07
CA THR A 537 -17.45 -19.89 -3.40
C THR A 537 -18.56 -20.78 -3.95
N TYR A 538 -19.60 -20.18 -4.54
CA TYR A 538 -20.72 -20.92 -5.15
C TYR A 538 -20.34 -21.43 -6.55
N PHE A 539 -21.04 -22.46 -7.05
CA PHE A 539 -20.84 -23.00 -8.39
C PHE A 539 -21.05 -21.95 -9.49
N VAL A 540 -20.29 -22.05 -10.58
CA VAL A 540 -20.33 -21.10 -11.70
C VAL A 540 -20.17 -21.79 -13.07
N GLY A 541 -20.79 -21.22 -14.10
CA GLY A 541 -20.64 -21.60 -15.50
C GLY A 541 -20.86 -23.09 -15.74
N ASP A 542 -19.87 -23.74 -16.36
CA ASP A 542 -19.89 -25.14 -16.74
C ASP A 542 -19.98 -26.12 -15.56
N ASP A 543 -19.87 -25.64 -14.31
CA ASP A 543 -20.08 -26.49 -13.12
C ASP A 543 -21.46 -27.14 -13.19
N PHE A 544 -22.47 -26.38 -13.64
CA PHE A 544 -23.83 -26.89 -13.81
C PHE A 544 -23.95 -27.90 -14.95
N THR A 545 -23.14 -27.78 -16.01
CA THR A 545 -23.13 -28.77 -17.10
C THR A 545 -22.61 -30.11 -16.60
N TRP A 546 -21.50 -30.13 -15.85
CA TRP A 546 -20.98 -31.35 -15.23
C TRP A 546 -21.99 -31.97 -14.26
N LEU A 547 -22.62 -31.16 -13.42
CA LEU A 547 -23.59 -31.63 -12.43
C LEU A 547 -24.88 -32.14 -13.08
N ARG A 548 -25.38 -31.46 -14.13
CA ARG A 548 -26.63 -31.84 -14.80
C ARG A 548 -26.49 -33.20 -15.45
N TRP A 549 -25.38 -33.48 -16.12
CA TRP A 549 -25.16 -34.79 -16.73
C TRP A 549 -25.27 -35.98 -15.78
N ILE A 550 -25.02 -35.75 -14.50
CA ILE A 550 -25.18 -36.79 -13.47
C ILE A 550 -26.60 -36.79 -12.92
N ALA A 551 -27.19 -35.61 -12.77
CA ALA A 551 -28.54 -35.44 -12.23
C ALA A 551 -29.65 -35.87 -13.22
N ASP A 552 -29.43 -35.67 -14.51
CA ASP A 552 -30.35 -35.85 -15.62
C ASP A 552 -30.15 -37.26 -16.22
N CYS A 553 -30.56 -38.28 -15.47
CA CYS A 553 -30.40 -39.67 -15.85
C CYS A 553 -31.75 -40.29 -16.24
N GLN A 554 -31.95 -40.47 -17.55
CA GLN A 554 -33.26 -40.81 -18.13
C GLN A 554 -33.60 -42.31 -18.12
N ASN A 555 -32.63 -43.24 -18.00
CA ASN A 555 -32.89 -44.69 -17.94
C ASN A 555 -31.75 -45.49 -17.24
N ASN A 556 -32.11 -46.44 -16.36
CA ASN A 556 -31.22 -47.41 -15.68
C ASN A 556 -29.89 -46.85 -15.12
N CYS A 557 -30.02 -46.00 -14.09
CA CYS A 557 -28.93 -45.27 -13.43
C CYS A 557 -28.21 -46.08 -12.34
N SER A 558 -27.96 -47.38 -12.58
CA SER A 558 -27.09 -48.13 -11.68
C SER A 558 -25.65 -47.60 -11.82
N ALA A 559 -24.88 -47.52 -10.72
CA ALA A 559 -23.50 -47.04 -10.78
C ALA A 559 -22.66 -47.78 -11.83
N LEU A 560 -22.91 -49.09 -11.99
CA LEU A 560 -22.17 -49.95 -12.91
C LEU A 560 -22.49 -49.65 -14.39
N THR A 561 -23.76 -49.40 -14.73
CA THR A 561 -24.16 -49.01 -16.10
C THR A 561 -23.70 -47.60 -16.43
N SER A 562 -23.81 -46.64 -15.50
CA SER A 562 -23.32 -45.26 -15.70
C SER A 562 -21.81 -45.23 -15.92
N PHE A 563 -21.03 -45.98 -15.13
CA PHE A 563 -19.57 -46.04 -15.31
C PHE A 563 -19.20 -46.67 -16.64
N ALA A 564 -19.84 -47.78 -17.04
CA ALA A 564 -19.62 -48.39 -18.35
C ALA A 564 -19.87 -47.39 -19.49
N ASN A 565 -20.99 -46.66 -19.42
CA ASN A 565 -21.35 -45.65 -20.42
C ASN A 565 -20.34 -44.52 -20.53
N TYR A 566 -19.75 -44.06 -19.41
CA TYR A 566 -18.73 -43.01 -19.45
C TYR A 566 -17.47 -43.40 -20.24
N PHE A 567 -17.15 -44.69 -20.31
CA PHE A 567 -16.02 -45.19 -21.10
C PHE A 567 -16.37 -45.48 -22.55
N THR A 568 -17.62 -45.79 -22.87
CA THR A 568 -18.08 -46.21 -24.21
C THR A 568 -18.76 -45.11 -25.03
N SER A 569 -19.22 -44.02 -24.41
CA SER A 569 -19.83 -42.88 -25.09
C SER A 569 -19.30 -41.55 -24.54
N SER A 570 -18.99 -40.63 -25.46
CA SER A 570 -18.63 -39.24 -25.14
C SER A 570 -19.83 -38.29 -25.04
N ASP A 571 -21.02 -38.72 -25.48
CA ASP A 571 -22.28 -37.95 -25.47
C ASP A 571 -22.14 -36.55 -26.10
N GLY A 572 -21.32 -36.42 -27.14
CA GLY A 572 -21.10 -35.15 -27.85
C GLY A 572 -20.20 -34.13 -27.13
N PHE A 573 -19.46 -34.54 -26.10
CA PHE A 573 -18.58 -33.66 -25.31
C PHE A 573 -17.16 -34.24 -25.16
N PHE A 574 -16.35 -33.70 -24.25
CA PHE A 574 -15.00 -34.18 -23.95
C PHE A 574 -15.00 -35.62 -23.43
N TYR A 575 -14.13 -36.46 -24.01
CA TYR A 575 -13.87 -37.81 -23.52
C TYR A 575 -13.02 -37.79 -22.24
N ARG A 576 -13.67 -37.69 -21.08
CA ARG A 576 -13.03 -37.59 -19.75
C ARG A 576 -13.76 -38.48 -18.72
N PRO A 577 -13.70 -39.82 -18.87
CA PRO A 577 -14.45 -40.75 -18.02
C PRO A 577 -14.09 -40.62 -16.54
N GLY A 578 -12.82 -40.39 -16.20
CA GLY A 578 -12.37 -40.20 -14.81
C GLY A 578 -12.98 -38.96 -14.15
N THR A 579 -13.08 -37.86 -14.90
CA THR A 579 -13.73 -36.63 -14.43
C THR A 579 -15.24 -36.83 -14.25
N LYS A 580 -15.90 -37.54 -15.18
CA LYS A 580 -17.33 -37.92 -15.03
C LYS A 580 -17.55 -38.77 -13.77
N ILE A 581 -16.70 -39.76 -13.50
CA ILE A 581 -16.77 -40.58 -12.28
C ILE A 581 -16.56 -39.72 -11.02
N TYR A 582 -15.60 -38.80 -11.02
CA TYR A 582 -15.38 -37.89 -9.90
C TYR A 582 -16.62 -37.07 -9.58
N PHE A 583 -17.19 -36.40 -10.59
CA PHE A 583 -18.40 -35.61 -10.37
C PHE A 583 -19.58 -36.49 -9.96
N TYR A 584 -19.71 -37.72 -10.48
CA TYR A 584 -20.74 -38.68 -10.07
C TYR A 584 -20.67 -38.97 -8.57
N LEU A 585 -19.47 -39.33 -8.08
CA LEU A 585 -19.24 -39.61 -6.66
C LEU A 585 -19.49 -38.38 -5.79
N MET A 586 -19.05 -37.20 -6.23
CA MET A 586 -19.25 -35.96 -5.49
C MET A 586 -20.73 -35.57 -5.41
N TYR A 587 -21.46 -35.65 -6.52
CA TYR A 587 -22.88 -35.30 -6.57
C TYR A 587 -23.73 -36.28 -5.77
N HIS A 588 -23.44 -37.59 -5.86
CA HIS A 588 -24.17 -38.60 -5.11
C HIS A 588 -23.98 -38.49 -3.60
N ASN A 589 -22.74 -38.23 -3.15
CA ASN A 589 -22.41 -38.20 -1.73
C ASN A 589 -22.65 -36.85 -1.07
N PHE A 590 -22.51 -35.75 -1.82
CA PHE A 590 -22.46 -34.39 -1.28
C PHE A 590 -23.40 -33.41 -1.97
N TRP A 591 -24.08 -33.82 -3.05
CA TRP A 591 -25.03 -33.01 -3.80
C TRP A 591 -24.45 -31.61 -4.15
N LEU A 592 -25.21 -30.53 -4.03
CA LEU A 592 -24.75 -29.17 -4.32
C LEU A 592 -24.00 -28.52 -3.13
N ASN A 593 -23.14 -29.27 -2.44
CA ASN A 593 -22.32 -28.75 -1.35
C ASN A 593 -20.93 -28.26 -1.83
N GLN A 594 -20.87 -27.02 -2.31
CA GLN A 594 -19.66 -26.39 -2.88
C GLN A 594 -18.40 -26.48 -1.99
N VAL A 595 -18.58 -26.48 -0.66
CA VAL A 595 -17.49 -26.54 0.32
C VAL A 595 -16.63 -27.77 0.11
N LEU A 596 -17.26 -28.91 -0.16
CA LEU A 596 -16.55 -30.18 -0.34
C LEU A 596 -15.85 -30.27 -1.69
N TYR A 597 -16.43 -29.69 -2.75
CA TYR A 597 -15.80 -29.63 -4.08
C TYR A 597 -14.52 -28.77 -4.05
N HIS A 598 -14.59 -27.58 -3.44
CA HIS A 598 -13.40 -26.74 -3.28
C HIS A 598 -12.38 -27.36 -2.34
N LEU A 599 -12.80 -28.05 -1.28
CA LEU A 599 -11.89 -28.75 -0.37
C LEU A 599 -11.06 -29.81 -1.12
N VAL A 600 -11.68 -30.57 -2.03
CA VAL A 600 -10.95 -31.54 -2.88
C VAL A 600 -9.95 -30.81 -3.77
N SER A 601 -10.37 -29.77 -4.47
CA SER A 601 -9.50 -28.98 -5.35
C SER A 601 -8.27 -28.42 -4.61
N ILE A 602 -8.48 -27.80 -3.44
CA ILE A 602 -7.42 -27.23 -2.61
C ILE A 602 -6.50 -28.32 -2.06
N SER A 603 -7.06 -29.46 -1.65
CA SER A 603 -6.28 -30.61 -1.16
C SER A 603 -5.40 -31.19 -2.27
N LEU A 604 -5.93 -31.29 -3.49
CA LEU A 604 -5.16 -31.70 -4.66
C LEU A 604 -4.05 -30.70 -4.99
N HIS A 605 -4.33 -29.40 -4.96
CA HIS A 605 -3.31 -28.37 -5.19
C HIS A 605 -2.15 -28.47 -4.18
N PHE A 606 -2.48 -28.68 -2.89
CA PHE A 606 -1.47 -28.92 -1.86
C PHE A 606 -0.68 -30.21 -2.09
N LEU A 607 -1.36 -31.32 -2.41
CA LEU A 607 -0.71 -32.58 -2.77
C LEU A 607 0.25 -32.40 -3.95
N ILE A 608 -0.17 -31.69 -4.99
CA ILE A 608 0.64 -31.42 -6.18
C ILE A 608 1.85 -30.57 -5.82
N SER A 609 1.71 -29.54 -4.96
CA SER A 609 2.85 -28.78 -4.43
C SER A 609 3.87 -29.67 -3.70
N VAL A 610 3.39 -30.65 -2.91
CA VAL A 610 4.26 -31.67 -2.29
C VAL A 610 4.93 -32.56 -3.35
N LEU A 611 4.22 -33.00 -4.38
CA LEU A 611 4.81 -33.76 -5.49
C LEU A 611 5.86 -32.95 -6.26
N VAL A 612 5.63 -31.66 -6.49
CA VAL A 612 6.61 -30.73 -7.09
C VAL A 612 7.84 -30.61 -6.20
N PHE A 613 7.67 -30.50 -4.87
CA PHE A 613 8.79 -30.55 -3.92
C PHE A 613 9.58 -31.86 -4.04
N LEU A 614 8.91 -33.00 -4.11
CA LEU A 614 9.57 -34.32 -4.25
C LEU A 614 10.32 -34.44 -5.58
N LEU A 615 9.74 -33.96 -6.68
CA LEU A 615 10.41 -33.91 -7.98
C LEU A 615 11.62 -32.96 -7.93
N ALA A 616 11.46 -31.81 -7.29
CA ALA A 616 12.54 -30.85 -7.10
C ALA A 616 13.69 -31.43 -6.24
N LEU A 617 13.43 -32.36 -5.31
CA LEU A 617 14.50 -33.06 -4.58
C LEU A 617 15.35 -33.93 -5.52
N LYS A 618 14.71 -34.57 -6.51
CA LYS A 618 15.42 -35.35 -7.53
C LYS A 618 16.24 -34.47 -8.48
N VAL A 619 15.71 -33.29 -8.82
CA VAL A 619 16.35 -32.33 -9.74
C VAL A 619 17.48 -31.55 -9.07
N PHE A 620 17.20 -30.85 -7.97
CA PHE A 620 18.18 -29.96 -7.32
C PHE A 620 19.15 -30.66 -6.37
N LYS A 621 18.76 -31.83 -5.84
CA LYS A 621 19.50 -32.53 -4.77
C LYS A 621 19.77 -31.64 -3.54
N ASN A 622 18.95 -30.61 -3.33
CA ASN A 622 19.08 -29.63 -2.25
C ASN A 622 17.72 -29.35 -1.61
N LYS A 623 17.57 -29.71 -0.33
CA LYS A 623 16.30 -29.61 0.41
C LYS A 623 15.70 -28.20 0.40
N LEU A 624 16.52 -27.15 0.50
CA LEU A 624 16.05 -25.77 0.58
C LEU A 624 15.48 -25.30 -0.77
N LEU A 625 16.19 -25.58 -1.87
CA LEU A 625 15.72 -25.24 -3.22
C LEU A 625 14.47 -26.05 -3.59
N SER A 626 14.41 -27.31 -3.18
CA SER A 626 13.22 -28.13 -3.38
C SER A 626 12.03 -27.59 -2.60
N LEU A 627 12.21 -27.21 -1.33
CA LEU A 627 11.16 -26.61 -0.50
C LEU A 627 10.68 -25.29 -1.12
N ALA A 628 11.61 -24.45 -1.57
CA ALA A 628 11.30 -23.22 -2.28
C ALA A 628 10.49 -23.48 -3.56
N SER A 629 10.81 -24.53 -4.32
CA SER A 629 10.07 -24.90 -5.54
C SER A 629 8.62 -25.28 -5.23
N GLY A 630 8.39 -26.14 -4.24
CA GLY A 630 7.03 -26.51 -3.81
C GLY A 630 6.24 -25.31 -3.31
N PHE A 631 6.88 -24.44 -2.51
CA PHE A 631 6.25 -23.23 -1.98
C PHE A 631 5.93 -22.19 -3.06
N VAL A 632 6.86 -21.92 -3.97
CA VAL A 632 6.65 -20.99 -5.08
C VAL A 632 5.51 -21.47 -6.00
N PHE A 633 5.45 -22.78 -6.27
CA PHE A 633 4.35 -23.36 -7.04
C PHE A 633 2.99 -23.18 -6.33
N LEU A 634 2.94 -23.37 -5.01
CA LEU A 634 1.72 -23.25 -4.20
C LEU A 634 1.12 -21.84 -4.22
N ILE A 635 1.95 -20.80 -4.36
CA ILE A 635 1.50 -19.40 -4.30
C ILE A 635 1.32 -18.78 -5.68
N LEU A 636 1.65 -19.49 -6.77
CA LEU A 636 1.70 -18.90 -8.09
C LEU A 636 0.30 -18.50 -8.57
N SER A 637 0.08 -17.21 -8.78
CA SER A 637 -1.25 -16.69 -9.17
C SER A 637 -1.66 -17.06 -10.59
N GLY A 638 -0.71 -17.34 -11.49
CA GLY A 638 -0.98 -17.57 -12.90
C GLY A 638 -1.88 -18.78 -13.20
N SER A 639 -2.03 -19.71 -12.25
CA SER A 639 -2.80 -20.94 -12.42
C SER A 639 -3.97 -21.08 -11.42
N THR A 640 -4.38 -19.97 -10.79
CA THR A 640 -5.46 -19.97 -9.79
C THR A 640 -6.81 -20.41 -10.36
N GLU A 641 -7.07 -20.19 -11.65
CA GLU A 641 -8.28 -20.68 -12.33
C GLU A 641 -8.44 -22.19 -12.15
N ALA A 642 -7.34 -22.96 -12.31
CA ALA A 642 -7.36 -24.42 -12.19
C ALA A 642 -7.65 -24.92 -10.76
N VAL A 643 -7.49 -24.05 -9.75
CA VAL A 643 -7.73 -24.39 -8.34
C VAL A 643 -9.11 -23.90 -7.89
N LEU A 644 -9.52 -22.71 -8.34
CA LEU A 644 -10.77 -22.09 -7.89
C LEU A 644 -11.99 -22.56 -8.68
N TRP A 645 -11.85 -22.99 -9.94
CA TRP A 645 -12.99 -23.43 -10.74
C TRP A 645 -13.24 -24.94 -10.60
N ILE A 646 -14.42 -25.34 -10.12
CA ILE A 646 -14.74 -26.75 -9.86
C ILE A 646 -14.69 -27.59 -11.15
N SER A 647 -15.20 -27.06 -12.26
CA SER A 647 -15.12 -27.69 -13.59
C SER A 647 -13.70 -28.01 -14.05
N SER A 648 -12.69 -27.32 -13.52
CA SER A 648 -11.29 -27.52 -13.90
C SER A 648 -10.55 -28.59 -13.08
N THR A 649 -11.23 -29.21 -12.09
CA THR A 649 -10.66 -30.25 -11.21
C THR A 649 -9.99 -31.41 -11.94
N GLY A 650 -10.41 -31.74 -13.16
CA GLY A 650 -9.75 -32.72 -14.03
C GLY A 650 -8.26 -32.42 -14.27
N PHE A 651 -7.87 -31.15 -14.44
CA PHE A 651 -6.46 -30.74 -14.59
C PHE A 651 -5.62 -31.08 -13.35
N LEU A 652 -6.20 -30.94 -12.16
CA LEU A 652 -5.54 -31.25 -10.90
C LEU A 652 -5.30 -32.74 -10.74
N PHE A 653 -6.32 -33.57 -10.99
CA PHE A 653 -6.17 -35.03 -10.96
C PHE A 653 -5.15 -35.52 -11.99
N THR A 654 -5.23 -35.04 -13.23
CA THR A 654 -4.26 -35.37 -14.28
C THR A 654 -2.84 -35.02 -13.85
N THR A 655 -2.63 -33.84 -13.26
CA THR A 655 -1.31 -33.42 -12.76
C THR A 655 -0.84 -34.27 -11.58
N ALA A 656 -1.72 -34.55 -10.61
CA ALA A 656 -1.38 -35.35 -9.43
C ALA A 656 -0.98 -36.78 -9.82
N PHE A 657 -1.77 -37.44 -10.65
CA PHE A 657 -1.47 -38.80 -11.12
C PHE A 657 -0.26 -38.84 -12.04
N GLY A 658 -0.11 -37.86 -12.94
CA GLY A 658 1.04 -37.79 -13.84
C GLY A 658 2.37 -37.55 -13.13
N LEU A 659 2.41 -36.63 -12.16
CA LEU A 659 3.61 -36.42 -11.34
C LEU A 659 3.91 -37.62 -10.45
N THR A 660 2.88 -38.30 -9.94
CA THR A 660 3.05 -39.55 -9.19
C THR A 660 3.66 -40.63 -10.09
N SER A 661 3.15 -40.78 -11.32
CA SER A 661 3.70 -41.71 -12.32
C SER A 661 5.17 -41.42 -12.62
N LEU A 662 5.52 -40.15 -12.83
CA LEU A 662 6.90 -39.70 -13.04
C LEU A 662 7.80 -40.07 -11.86
N LEU A 663 7.40 -39.74 -10.63
CA LEU A 663 8.18 -40.05 -9.43
C LEU A 663 8.35 -41.56 -9.23
N LEU A 664 7.29 -42.35 -9.43
CA LEU A 664 7.35 -43.81 -9.36
C LEU A 664 8.28 -44.40 -10.39
N PHE A 665 8.29 -43.86 -11.62
CA PHE A 665 9.23 -44.26 -12.65
C PHE A 665 10.68 -43.95 -12.25
N ILE A 666 10.93 -42.76 -11.69
CA ILE A 666 12.25 -42.39 -11.19
C ILE A 666 12.71 -43.35 -10.08
N PHE A 667 11.83 -43.67 -9.12
CA PHE A 667 12.14 -44.64 -8.07
C PHE A 667 12.33 -46.06 -8.59
N TRP A 668 11.61 -46.44 -9.65
CA TRP A 668 11.86 -47.69 -10.36
C TRP A 668 13.24 -47.67 -11.02
N GLU A 669 13.66 -46.57 -11.65
CA GLU A 669 14.98 -46.48 -12.25
C GLU A 669 16.10 -46.65 -11.21
N GLU A 670 15.90 -46.10 -10.01
CA GLU A 670 16.84 -46.17 -8.88
C GLU A 670 16.88 -47.56 -8.20
N THR A 671 15.73 -48.21 -8.02
CA THR A 671 15.64 -49.45 -7.21
C THR A 671 15.43 -50.72 -8.02
N LYS A 672 15.02 -50.58 -9.30
CA LYS A 672 14.64 -51.64 -10.25
C LYS A 672 13.52 -52.58 -9.77
N LYS A 673 12.75 -52.18 -8.75
CA LYS A 673 11.60 -52.97 -8.24
C LYS A 673 10.41 -52.92 -9.20
N LYS A 674 10.07 -54.05 -9.84
CA LYS A 674 9.05 -54.12 -10.92
C LYS A 674 7.67 -53.53 -10.57
N TYR A 675 7.23 -53.64 -9.31
CA TYR A 675 5.92 -53.10 -8.91
C TYR A 675 5.84 -51.56 -9.04
N LEU A 676 6.97 -50.85 -8.93
CA LEU A 676 7.00 -49.38 -9.12
C LEU A 676 6.76 -48.99 -10.57
N LEU A 677 7.28 -49.77 -11.53
CA LEU A 677 6.99 -49.57 -12.95
C LEU A 677 5.52 -49.84 -13.24
N ILE A 678 4.96 -50.94 -12.72
CA ILE A 678 3.53 -51.25 -12.90
C ILE A 678 2.66 -50.13 -12.33
N LEU A 679 2.96 -49.65 -11.12
CA LEU A 679 2.22 -48.56 -10.49
C LEU A 679 2.38 -47.24 -11.25
N SER A 680 3.56 -46.98 -11.83
CA SER A 680 3.79 -45.84 -12.72
C SER A 680 2.90 -45.90 -13.97
N LEU A 681 2.77 -47.07 -14.61
CA LEU A 681 1.90 -47.25 -15.77
C LEU A 681 0.41 -47.12 -15.41
N ILE A 682 -0.01 -47.67 -14.27
CA ILE A 682 -1.40 -47.53 -13.77
C ILE A 682 -1.73 -46.07 -13.49
N THR A 683 -0.86 -45.36 -12.79
CA THR A 683 -1.07 -43.93 -12.48
C THR A 683 -1.01 -43.05 -13.72
N LEU A 684 -0.18 -43.39 -14.71
CA LEU A 684 -0.19 -42.72 -16.02
C LEU A 684 -1.53 -42.92 -16.74
N PHE A 685 -2.05 -44.14 -16.74
CA PHE A 685 -3.37 -44.43 -17.30
C PHE A 685 -4.47 -43.61 -16.59
N LEU A 686 -4.46 -43.57 -15.25
CA LEU A 686 -5.40 -42.74 -14.49
C LEU A 686 -5.29 -41.25 -14.86
N SER A 687 -4.08 -40.71 -15.07
CA SER A 687 -3.89 -39.32 -15.50
C SER A 687 -4.64 -38.99 -16.79
N LEU A 688 -4.64 -39.93 -17.76
CA LEU A 688 -5.30 -39.79 -19.06
C LEU A 688 -6.83 -39.79 -18.96
N LEU A 689 -7.41 -40.50 -17.97
CA LEU A 689 -8.86 -40.61 -17.83
C LEU A 689 -9.53 -39.29 -17.38
N PHE A 690 -8.78 -38.41 -16.71
CA PHE A 690 -9.32 -37.15 -16.19
C PHE A 690 -9.24 -36.00 -17.21
N GLN A 691 -8.14 -35.89 -17.94
CA GLN A 691 -7.91 -34.82 -18.91
C GLN A 691 -6.94 -35.29 -20.00
N GLU A 692 -7.20 -34.91 -21.24
CA GLU A 692 -6.36 -35.23 -22.40
C GLU A 692 -4.91 -34.72 -22.31
N GLN A 693 -4.64 -33.72 -21.46
CA GLN A 693 -3.28 -33.24 -21.20
C GLN A 693 -2.38 -34.33 -20.60
N GLY A 694 -2.95 -35.41 -20.03
CA GLY A 694 -2.19 -36.54 -19.49
C GLY A 694 -1.20 -37.17 -20.48
N ILE A 695 -1.44 -37.05 -21.79
CA ILE A 695 -0.59 -37.60 -22.86
C ILE A 695 0.83 -37.02 -22.87
N VAL A 696 1.06 -35.87 -22.24
CA VAL A 696 2.40 -35.26 -22.19
C VAL A 696 3.32 -36.00 -21.20
N PHE A 697 2.77 -36.78 -20.26
CA PHE A 697 3.55 -37.39 -19.19
C PHE A 697 4.44 -38.55 -19.66
N GLY A 698 4.04 -39.36 -20.66
CA GLY A 698 4.94 -40.36 -21.23
C GLY A 698 6.18 -39.71 -21.85
N VAL A 699 5.98 -38.63 -22.60
CA VAL A 699 7.06 -37.82 -23.17
C VAL A 699 7.90 -37.17 -22.06
N PHE A 700 7.29 -36.65 -21.00
CA PHE A 700 8.01 -36.07 -19.87
C PHE A 700 8.90 -37.04 -19.13
N ILE A 701 8.44 -38.26 -18.89
CA ILE A 701 9.23 -39.28 -18.21
C ILE A 701 10.49 -39.59 -19.03
N VAL A 702 10.33 -39.76 -20.35
CA VAL A 702 11.45 -39.99 -21.27
C VAL A 702 12.40 -38.79 -21.28
N LEU A 703 11.88 -37.57 -21.40
CA LEU A 703 12.70 -36.34 -21.39
C LEU A 703 13.47 -36.15 -20.08
N TYR A 704 12.82 -36.37 -18.94
CA TYR A 704 13.46 -36.30 -17.64
C TYR A 704 14.61 -37.30 -17.55
N SER A 705 14.40 -38.56 -17.96
CA SER A 705 15.45 -39.59 -17.88
C SER A 705 16.61 -39.27 -18.84
N ILE A 706 16.31 -38.80 -20.05
CA ILE A 706 17.30 -38.35 -21.05
C ILE A 706 18.18 -37.22 -20.51
N ILE A 707 17.55 -36.13 -20.07
CA ILE A 707 18.24 -34.95 -19.58
C ILE A 707 18.99 -35.30 -18.29
N SER A 708 18.55 -36.36 -17.60
CA SER A 708 19.12 -36.75 -16.33
C SER A 708 20.40 -37.58 -16.35
N HIS A 709 20.79 -38.13 -17.51
CA HIS A 709 21.97 -38.97 -17.65
C HIS A 709 23.09 -38.24 -18.43
N ASN A 710 24.33 -38.27 -17.92
CA ASN A 710 25.45 -37.47 -18.45
C ASN A 710 26.03 -37.97 -19.80
N ASN A 711 25.80 -39.23 -20.18
CA ASN A 711 26.28 -39.83 -21.44
C ASN A 711 25.11 -40.05 -22.40
N PHE A 712 24.79 -39.05 -23.20
CA PHE A 712 23.60 -39.03 -24.05
C PHE A 712 23.92 -39.38 -25.52
N SER A 713 23.16 -40.31 -26.12
CA SER A 713 23.11 -40.56 -27.57
C SER A 713 21.71 -41.05 -27.97
N ILE A 714 21.15 -40.52 -29.07
CA ILE A 714 19.84 -40.94 -29.63
C ILE A 714 19.77 -42.46 -29.84
N ARG A 715 20.88 -43.09 -30.25
CA ARG A 715 20.99 -44.55 -30.44
C ARG A 715 20.82 -45.35 -29.14
N SER A 716 21.17 -44.78 -28.00
CA SER A 716 21.04 -45.43 -26.68
C SER A 716 19.59 -45.43 -26.17
N ILE A 717 18.80 -44.41 -26.52
CA ILE A 717 17.37 -44.28 -26.17
C ILE A 717 16.54 -45.30 -26.93
N LEU A 718 16.77 -45.45 -28.25
CA LEU A 718 16.04 -46.40 -29.09
C LEU A 718 16.27 -47.86 -28.67
N LYS A 719 17.32 -48.15 -27.89
CA LYS A 719 17.60 -49.47 -27.31
C LYS A 719 16.84 -49.74 -25.99
N ARG A 720 16.32 -48.71 -25.32
CA ARG A 720 15.56 -48.81 -24.06
C ARG A 720 14.10 -49.19 -24.34
N ARG A 721 13.84 -50.50 -24.50
CA ARG A 721 12.48 -51.04 -24.74
C ARG A 721 11.50 -50.73 -23.60
N ASP A 722 12.01 -50.49 -22.39
CA ASP A 722 11.23 -50.06 -21.23
C ASP A 722 10.56 -48.69 -21.42
N TYR A 723 11.13 -47.78 -22.22
CA TYR A 723 10.48 -46.52 -22.54
C TYR A 723 9.26 -46.69 -23.46
N LEU A 724 9.25 -47.74 -24.29
CA LEU A 724 8.08 -48.05 -25.12
C LEU A 724 6.86 -48.45 -24.26
N LEU A 725 7.09 -49.00 -23.06
CA LEU A 725 6.02 -49.38 -22.14
C LEU A 725 5.25 -48.16 -21.64
N LEU A 726 5.88 -46.98 -21.55
CA LEU A 726 5.24 -45.74 -21.12
C LEU A 726 4.16 -45.25 -22.08
N PHE A 727 4.23 -45.64 -23.36
CA PHE A 727 3.26 -45.27 -24.38
C PHE A 727 2.08 -46.25 -24.46
N ILE A 728 2.13 -47.40 -23.78
CA ILE A 728 1.03 -48.39 -23.77
C ILE A 728 -0.26 -47.77 -23.20
N PRO A 729 -0.26 -47.11 -22.01
CA PRO A 729 -1.45 -46.42 -21.50
C PRO A 729 -2.03 -45.39 -22.47
N GLU A 730 -1.17 -44.65 -23.18
CA GLU A 730 -1.57 -43.63 -24.14
C GLU A 730 -2.25 -44.25 -25.37
N ILE A 731 -1.68 -45.33 -25.92
CA ILE A 731 -2.29 -46.07 -27.04
C ILE A 731 -3.66 -46.63 -26.63
N ILE A 732 -3.76 -47.23 -25.44
CA ILE A 732 -5.04 -47.75 -24.93
C ILE A 732 -6.07 -46.63 -24.81
N TYR A 733 -5.68 -45.49 -24.21
CA TYR A 733 -6.58 -44.34 -24.08
C TYR A 733 -7.05 -43.79 -25.44
N LEU A 734 -6.15 -43.70 -26.42
CA LEU A 734 -6.50 -43.24 -27.78
C LEU A 734 -7.46 -44.20 -28.48
N LEU A 735 -7.29 -45.52 -28.32
CA LEU A 735 -8.22 -46.52 -28.85
C LEU A 735 -9.60 -46.43 -28.18
N MET A 736 -9.64 -46.28 -26.85
CA MET A 736 -10.88 -46.11 -26.10
C MET A 736 -11.63 -44.84 -26.52
N ARG A 737 -10.88 -43.72 -26.65
CA ARG A 737 -11.43 -42.45 -27.13
C ARG A 737 -12.00 -42.56 -28.55
N PHE A 738 -11.33 -43.31 -29.43
CA PHE A 738 -11.82 -43.59 -30.78
C PHE A 738 -13.13 -44.39 -30.74
N SER A 739 -13.20 -45.45 -29.92
CA SER A 739 -14.42 -46.26 -29.77
C SER A 739 -15.60 -45.49 -29.17
N ALA A 740 -15.34 -44.42 -28.41
CA ALA A 740 -16.36 -43.60 -27.77
C ALA A 740 -16.87 -42.44 -28.65
N ASN A 741 -16.63 -42.51 -29.96
CA ASN A 741 -17.03 -41.51 -30.95
C ASN A 741 -16.48 -40.09 -30.70
N SER A 742 -15.35 -39.97 -29.99
CA SER A 742 -14.68 -38.67 -29.73
C SER A 742 -13.44 -38.53 -30.60
N HIS A 743 -13.62 -38.13 -31.86
CA HIS A 743 -12.55 -38.12 -32.85
C HIS A 743 -11.71 -36.84 -32.78
N TRP A 744 -10.54 -36.87 -33.42
CA TRP A 744 -9.45 -35.90 -33.25
C TRP A 744 -9.69 -34.65 -34.11
N PHE A 745 -10.62 -34.76 -35.07
CA PHE A 745 -11.08 -33.73 -35.99
C PHE A 745 -12.52 -33.29 -35.72
N SER A 746 -13.19 -33.84 -34.72
CA SER A 746 -14.57 -33.49 -34.35
C SER A 746 -14.55 -32.55 -33.14
N GLY A 747 -14.92 -31.29 -33.32
CA GLY A 747 -15.08 -30.29 -32.26
C GLY A 747 -14.61 -28.88 -32.62
N ASP A 748 -14.96 -27.89 -31.81
CA ASP A 748 -14.73 -26.46 -32.05
C ASP A 748 -13.26 -25.99 -31.92
N TYR A 749 -12.33 -26.89 -31.56
CA TYR A 749 -10.92 -26.58 -31.30
C TYR A 749 -9.99 -26.89 -32.50
N SER A 750 -10.42 -26.52 -33.71
CA SER A 750 -9.60 -26.72 -34.92
C SER A 750 -8.43 -25.73 -34.99
N TYR A 751 -7.27 -26.20 -35.45
CA TYR A 751 -6.11 -25.34 -35.67
C TYR A 751 -6.24 -24.59 -36.99
N ASN A 752 -6.03 -23.28 -36.95
CA ASN A 752 -5.81 -22.51 -38.17
C ASN A 752 -4.33 -22.63 -38.58
N LEU A 753 -4.04 -23.44 -39.60
CA LEU A 753 -2.67 -23.72 -40.06
C LEU A 753 -1.90 -22.46 -40.45
N ILE A 754 -2.56 -21.43 -40.98
CA ILE A 754 -1.93 -20.15 -41.36
C ILE A 754 -1.50 -19.37 -40.12
N LYS A 755 -2.34 -19.33 -39.08
CA LYS A 755 -2.06 -18.62 -37.83
C LYS A 755 -1.21 -19.44 -36.85
N LEU A 756 -0.94 -20.70 -37.15
CA LEU A 756 -0.26 -21.64 -36.25
C LEU A 756 1.12 -21.15 -35.77
N PRO A 757 2.04 -20.66 -36.63
CA PRO A 757 3.36 -20.20 -36.18
C PRO A 757 3.26 -18.97 -35.26
N PHE A 758 2.37 -18.03 -35.59
CA PHE A 758 2.13 -16.82 -34.80
C PHE A 758 1.51 -17.13 -33.44
N ASN A 759 0.50 -18.02 -33.42
CA ASN A 759 -0.10 -18.50 -32.18
C ASN A 759 0.93 -19.20 -31.30
N PHE A 760 1.79 -20.03 -31.89
CA PHE A 760 2.79 -20.79 -31.14
C PHE A 760 3.75 -19.87 -30.38
N VAL A 761 4.36 -18.89 -31.07
CA VAL A 761 5.29 -17.92 -30.44
C VAL A 761 4.56 -17.01 -29.46
N GLY A 762 3.42 -16.45 -29.86
CA GLY A 762 2.64 -15.56 -29.00
C GLY A 762 2.18 -16.25 -27.73
N ASN A 763 1.66 -17.47 -27.83
CA ASN A 763 1.18 -18.23 -26.68
C ASN A 763 2.34 -18.68 -25.76
N ILE A 764 3.53 -19.01 -26.30
CA ILE A 764 4.73 -19.25 -25.47
C ILE A 764 5.04 -18.03 -24.60
N LEU A 765 5.08 -16.83 -25.21
CA LEU A 765 5.34 -15.59 -24.49
C LEU A 765 4.24 -15.27 -23.48
N GLY A 766 2.98 -15.47 -23.87
CA GLY A 766 1.82 -15.28 -23.01
C GLY A 766 1.85 -16.17 -21.77
N TYR A 767 2.11 -17.46 -21.93
CA TYR A 767 2.22 -18.40 -20.81
C TYR A 767 3.47 -18.17 -19.95
N LEU A 768 4.60 -17.75 -20.56
CA LEU A 768 5.79 -17.37 -19.80
C LEU A 768 5.52 -16.13 -18.95
N SER A 769 4.87 -15.13 -19.54
CA SER A 769 4.44 -13.91 -18.84
C SER A 769 3.46 -14.23 -17.72
N LEU A 770 2.50 -15.14 -17.95
CA LEU A 770 1.54 -15.59 -16.95
C LEU A 770 2.23 -16.29 -15.77
N ALA A 771 3.24 -17.12 -16.03
CA ALA A 771 4.00 -17.78 -14.99
C ALA A 771 4.87 -16.80 -14.16
N LEU A 772 5.42 -15.76 -14.79
CA LEU A 772 6.29 -14.77 -14.11
C LEU A 772 5.52 -13.66 -13.40
N PHE A 773 4.42 -13.19 -14.01
CA PHE A 773 3.70 -12.00 -13.60
C PHE A 773 2.27 -12.28 -13.12
N GLY A 774 1.81 -13.52 -13.21
CA GLY A 774 0.47 -13.90 -12.75
C GLY A 774 -0.66 -13.43 -13.67
N THR A 775 -1.90 -13.52 -13.18
CA THR A 775 -3.13 -13.16 -13.92
C THR A 775 -3.13 -11.72 -14.43
N PHE A 776 -2.39 -10.81 -13.80
CA PHE A 776 -2.20 -9.44 -14.29
C PHE A 776 -1.77 -9.40 -15.77
N SER A 777 -0.94 -10.34 -16.21
CA SER A 777 -0.43 -10.33 -17.59
C SER A 777 -1.46 -10.73 -18.65
N LEU A 778 -2.60 -11.34 -18.29
CA LEU A 778 -3.63 -11.74 -19.26
C LEU A 778 -4.20 -10.52 -19.98
N SER A 779 -4.57 -9.49 -19.22
CA SER A 779 -5.09 -8.23 -19.77
C SER A 779 -4.09 -7.50 -20.69
N LEU A 780 -2.80 -7.58 -20.36
CA LEU A 780 -1.74 -7.02 -21.19
C LEU A 780 -1.55 -7.84 -22.46
N PHE A 781 -1.57 -9.17 -22.34
CA PHE A 781 -1.45 -10.08 -23.47
C PHE A 781 -2.59 -9.91 -24.47
N GLU A 782 -3.84 -9.77 -24.01
CA GLU A 782 -4.99 -9.53 -24.90
C GLU A 782 -4.79 -8.27 -25.75
N LYS A 783 -4.37 -7.16 -25.13
CA LYS A 783 -4.07 -5.90 -25.85
C LYS A 783 -2.92 -6.04 -26.85
N ILE A 784 -1.83 -6.70 -26.44
CA ILE A 784 -0.70 -6.96 -27.34
C ILE A 784 -1.14 -7.84 -28.52
N ARG A 785 -2.01 -8.82 -28.26
CA ARG A 785 -2.52 -9.74 -29.27
C ARG A 785 -3.47 -9.06 -30.25
N GLU A 786 -4.35 -8.18 -29.79
CA GLU A 786 -5.19 -7.34 -30.63
C GLU A 786 -4.33 -6.49 -31.58
N PHE A 787 -3.35 -5.77 -31.02
CA PHE A 787 -2.40 -4.99 -31.82
C PHE A 787 -1.63 -5.86 -32.83
N SER A 788 -1.17 -7.04 -32.40
CA SER A 788 -0.40 -7.96 -33.25
C SER A 788 -1.23 -8.57 -34.38
N ARG A 789 -2.56 -8.69 -34.21
CA ARG A 789 -3.47 -9.16 -35.27
C ARG A 789 -3.61 -8.13 -36.39
N GLU A 790 -3.49 -6.85 -36.08
CA GLU A 790 -3.56 -5.75 -37.05
C GLU A 790 -2.21 -5.51 -37.77
N HIS A 791 -1.08 -5.87 -37.15
CA HIS A 791 0.29 -5.55 -37.62
C HIS A 791 1.17 -6.80 -37.77
N VAL A 792 0.69 -7.82 -38.50
CA VAL A 792 1.33 -9.15 -38.56
C VAL A 792 2.74 -9.11 -39.16
N LEU A 793 2.99 -8.25 -40.16
CA LEU A 793 4.28 -8.15 -40.85
C LEU A 793 5.34 -7.48 -39.97
N GLU A 794 4.98 -6.40 -39.29
CA GLU A 794 5.84 -5.65 -38.37
C GLU A 794 6.21 -6.51 -37.16
N VAL A 795 5.23 -7.22 -36.59
CA VAL A 795 5.47 -8.17 -35.48
C VAL A 795 6.35 -9.33 -35.91
N GLY A 796 6.20 -9.83 -37.15
CA GLY A 796 7.10 -10.84 -37.72
C GLY A 796 8.57 -10.37 -37.74
N LEU A 797 8.82 -9.13 -38.16
CA LEU A 797 10.16 -8.53 -38.15
C LEU A 797 10.71 -8.38 -36.73
N ILE A 798 9.88 -7.93 -35.79
CA ILE A 798 10.25 -7.79 -34.37
C ILE A 798 10.63 -9.15 -33.78
N ILE A 799 9.84 -10.20 -34.02
CA ILE A 799 10.15 -11.57 -33.56
C ILE A 799 11.47 -12.04 -34.15
N PHE A 800 11.74 -11.78 -35.43
CA PHE A 800 13.01 -12.13 -36.07
C PHE A 800 14.20 -11.44 -35.39
N VAL A 801 14.11 -10.14 -35.12
CA VAL A 801 15.14 -9.38 -34.38
C VAL A 801 15.30 -9.92 -32.95
N LEU A 802 14.21 -10.21 -32.25
CA LEU A 802 14.25 -10.79 -30.90
C LEU A 802 14.89 -12.18 -30.89
N MET A 803 14.69 -13.00 -31.92
CA MET A 803 15.37 -14.30 -32.05
C MET A 803 16.88 -14.13 -32.23
N ILE A 804 17.32 -13.14 -33.02
CA ILE A 804 18.75 -12.82 -33.18
C ILE A 804 19.32 -12.37 -31.82
N ILE A 805 18.65 -11.45 -31.13
CA ILE A 805 19.06 -10.99 -29.79
C ILE A 805 19.13 -12.16 -28.81
N ALA A 806 18.12 -13.03 -28.80
CA ALA A 806 18.08 -14.21 -27.95
C ALA A 806 19.24 -15.19 -28.25
N PHE A 807 19.60 -15.36 -29.52
CA PHE A 807 20.75 -16.20 -29.92
C PHE A 807 22.09 -15.64 -29.42
N TYR A 808 22.33 -14.34 -29.58
CA TYR A 808 23.56 -13.71 -29.07
C TYR A 808 23.57 -13.66 -27.53
N SER A 809 22.43 -13.41 -26.91
CA SER A 809 22.26 -13.46 -25.45
C SER A 809 22.55 -14.85 -24.92
N TYR A 810 22.05 -15.92 -25.56
CA TYR A 810 22.37 -17.30 -25.22
C TYR A 810 23.88 -17.58 -25.34
N ARG A 811 24.54 -17.12 -26.41
CA ARG A 811 26.00 -17.28 -26.59
C ARG A 811 26.81 -16.62 -25.47
N PHE A 812 26.36 -15.48 -24.97
CA PHE A 812 26.99 -14.77 -23.86
C PHE A 812 26.71 -15.46 -22.51
N VAL A 813 25.44 -15.81 -22.29
CA VAL A 813 24.94 -16.30 -20.99
C VAL A 813 25.27 -17.77 -20.74
N LYS A 814 25.44 -18.61 -21.77
CA LYS A 814 25.75 -20.04 -21.60
C LYS A 814 27.02 -20.29 -20.77
N ASN A 815 27.98 -19.37 -20.82
CA ASN A 815 29.24 -19.49 -20.10
C ASN A 815 29.10 -19.13 -18.61
N LEU A 816 27.99 -18.50 -18.20
CA LEU A 816 27.70 -18.17 -16.81
C LEU A 816 27.22 -19.37 -16.01
N PHE A 817 26.67 -20.40 -16.66
CA PHE A 817 26.05 -21.54 -16.02
C PHE A 817 26.94 -22.78 -16.06
N ASN A 818 26.99 -23.53 -14.95
CA ASN A 818 27.67 -24.82 -14.94
C ASN A 818 26.80 -25.90 -15.62
N LYS A 819 27.38 -27.09 -15.86
CA LYS A 819 26.70 -28.19 -16.57
C LYS A 819 25.39 -28.62 -15.90
N GLU A 820 25.35 -28.66 -14.56
CA GLU A 820 24.15 -29.04 -13.80
C GLU A 820 23.07 -27.95 -13.86
N GLU A 821 23.45 -26.67 -13.72
CA GLU A 821 22.56 -25.51 -13.87
C GLU A 821 21.94 -25.48 -15.28
N MET A 822 22.75 -25.70 -16.31
CA MET A 822 22.27 -25.79 -17.71
C MET A 822 21.30 -26.95 -17.90
N ARG A 823 21.56 -28.10 -17.29
CA ARG A 823 20.67 -29.25 -17.32
C ARG A 823 19.32 -28.93 -16.68
N ILE A 824 19.30 -28.22 -15.55
CA ILE A 824 18.06 -27.77 -14.88
C ILE A 824 17.31 -26.76 -15.76
N LEU A 825 18.00 -25.83 -16.43
CA LEU A 825 17.37 -24.92 -17.39
C LEU A 825 16.70 -25.66 -18.55
N ILE A 826 17.43 -26.59 -19.18
CA ILE A 826 16.91 -27.39 -20.30
C ILE A 826 15.71 -28.22 -19.85
N LEU A 827 15.78 -28.85 -18.67
CA LEU A 827 14.66 -29.58 -18.10
C LEU A 827 13.47 -28.66 -17.84
N GLY A 828 13.67 -27.50 -17.22
CA GLY A 828 12.61 -26.54 -16.92
C GLY A 828 11.92 -26.03 -18.19
N PHE A 829 12.68 -25.68 -19.23
CA PHE A 829 12.12 -25.25 -20.51
C PHE A 829 11.42 -26.38 -21.25
N ALA A 830 11.97 -27.60 -21.23
CA ALA A 830 11.31 -28.77 -21.82
C ALA A 830 9.98 -29.08 -21.12
N LEU A 831 9.94 -29.03 -19.78
CA LEU A 831 8.72 -29.18 -18.97
C LEU A 831 7.69 -28.10 -19.28
N PHE A 832 8.14 -26.85 -19.46
CA PHE A 832 7.25 -25.75 -19.82
C PHE A 832 6.65 -25.94 -21.22
N LEU A 833 7.48 -26.22 -22.23
CA LEU A 833 7.03 -26.32 -23.63
C LEU A 833 6.17 -27.55 -23.89
N VAL A 834 6.61 -28.73 -23.43
CA VAL A 834 5.89 -29.99 -23.73
C VAL A 834 4.54 -30.05 -22.99
N SER A 835 4.42 -29.44 -21.79
CA SER A 835 3.14 -29.26 -21.10
C SER A 835 2.12 -28.49 -21.93
N LEU A 836 2.59 -27.54 -22.76
CA LEU A 836 1.76 -26.60 -23.50
C LEU A 836 1.52 -27.03 -24.95
N LEU A 837 2.22 -28.05 -25.46
CA LEU A 837 2.07 -28.51 -26.85
C LEU A 837 0.61 -28.65 -27.32
N PRO A 838 -0.33 -29.19 -26.51
CA PRO A 838 -1.75 -29.30 -26.91
C PRO A 838 -2.46 -27.95 -27.06
N PHE A 839 -1.90 -26.85 -26.55
CA PHE A 839 -2.57 -25.55 -26.43
C PHE A 839 -1.85 -24.43 -27.19
N LEU A 840 -0.59 -24.61 -27.57
CA LEU A 840 0.20 -23.55 -28.22
C LEU A 840 -0.37 -23.11 -29.57
N GLY A 841 -1.07 -24.00 -30.30
CA GLY A 841 -1.69 -23.65 -31.57
C GLY A 841 -3.02 -22.90 -31.47
N LEU A 842 -3.59 -22.77 -30.27
CA LEU A 842 -4.92 -22.19 -30.07
C LEU A 842 -4.96 -20.68 -30.28
N GLY A 843 -6.15 -20.18 -30.61
CA GLY A 843 -6.42 -18.78 -30.94
C GLY A 843 -6.36 -17.80 -29.76
N ASN A 844 -6.23 -18.27 -28.52
CA ASN A 844 -5.98 -17.47 -27.32
C ASN A 844 -5.33 -18.33 -26.20
N ILE A 845 -4.86 -17.69 -25.13
CA ILE A 845 -4.39 -18.36 -23.90
C ILE A 845 -5.45 -18.32 -22.81
N THR A 846 -5.37 -19.22 -21.84
CA THR A 846 -6.22 -19.22 -20.63
C THR A 846 -5.41 -19.69 -19.43
N SER A 847 -5.73 -19.18 -18.23
CA SER A 847 -4.94 -19.44 -17.02
C SER A 847 -4.83 -20.93 -16.69
N ARG A 848 -5.93 -21.69 -16.78
CA ARG A 848 -5.95 -23.12 -16.44
C ARG A 848 -4.93 -23.99 -17.21
N TYR A 849 -4.57 -23.66 -18.45
CA TYR A 849 -3.61 -24.46 -19.24
C TYR A 849 -2.16 -24.30 -18.77
N SER A 850 -1.84 -23.23 -18.03
CA SER A 850 -0.49 -23.01 -17.52
C SER A 850 -0.17 -23.78 -16.23
N TYR A 851 -1.15 -24.49 -15.65
CA TYR A 851 -0.99 -25.12 -14.34
C TYR A 851 0.18 -26.12 -14.34
N LEU A 852 0.22 -27.08 -15.27
CA LEU A 852 1.31 -28.05 -15.37
C LEU A 852 2.62 -27.43 -15.86
N SER A 853 2.55 -26.51 -16.84
CA SER A 853 3.74 -25.90 -17.44
C SER A 853 4.51 -25.00 -16.46
N SER A 854 3.81 -24.43 -15.48
CA SER A 854 4.41 -23.57 -14.45
C SER A 854 5.48 -24.29 -13.63
N ILE A 855 5.41 -25.62 -13.46
CA ILE A 855 6.43 -26.41 -12.74
C ILE A 855 7.83 -26.19 -13.34
N GLY A 856 7.94 -26.20 -14.67
CA GLY A 856 9.20 -25.97 -15.37
C GLY A 856 9.76 -24.57 -15.12
N ILE A 857 8.90 -23.56 -15.14
CA ILE A 857 9.27 -22.17 -14.86
C ILE A 857 9.67 -21.98 -13.40
N VAL A 858 8.99 -22.62 -12.46
CA VAL A 858 9.34 -22.60 -11.04
C VAL A 858 10.77 -23.12 -10.81
N PHE A 859 11.15 -24.22 -11.46
CA PHE A 859 12.53 -24.73 -11.37
C PHE A 859 13.55 -23.72 -11.91
N ILE A 860 13.23 -23.04 -13.02
CA ILE A 860 14.09 -22.00 -13.59
C ILE A 860 14.22 -20.83 -12.61
N ILE A 861 13.12 -20.31 -12.05
CA ILE A 861 13.12 -19.16 -11.12
C ILE A 861 13.93 -19.48 -9.87
N VAL A 862 13.73 -20.66 -9.26
CA VAL A 862 14.45 -21.05 -8.04
C VAL A 862 15.94 -21.21 -8.32
N MET A 863 16.31 -21.82 -9.45
CA MET A 863 17.71 -21.96 -9.86
C MET A 863 18.36 -20.60 -10.12
N LEU A 864 17.70 -19.70 -10.85
CA LEU A 864 18.19 -18.34 -11.12
C LEU A 864 18.33 -17.53 -9.83
N SER A 865 17.41 -17.69 -8.88
CA SER A 865 17.49 -17.04 -7.57
C SER A 865 18.73 -17.50 -6.79
N GLN A 866 19.02 -18.81 -6.83
CA GLN A 866 20.25 -19.35 -6.26
C GLN A 866 21.50 -18.83 -6.98
N LYS A 867 21.46 -18.69 -8.31
CA LYS A 867 22.57 -18.15 -9.08
C LYS A 867 22.84 -16.69 -8.73
N ILE A 868 21.80 -15.86 -8.66
CA ILE A 868 21.89 -14.45 -8.26
C ILE A 868 22.48 -14.35 -6.85
N TYR A 869 22.02 -15.18 -5.90
CA TYR A 869 22.61 -15.24 -4.56
C TYR A 869 24.12 -15.56 -4.61
N SER A 870 24.54 -16.50 -5.45
CA SER A 870 25.95 -16.86 -5.60
C SER A 870 26.80 -15.73 -6.19
N LEU A 871 26.26 -14.98 -7.16
CA LEU A 871 26.95 -13.84 -7.79
C LEU A 871 27.08 -12.66 -6.83
N LEU A 872 26.00 -12.34 -6.11
CA LEU A 872 25.98 -11.25 -5.12
C LEU A 872 26.86 -11.54 -3.90
N ARG A 873 27.22 -12.81 -3.66
CA ARG A 873 28.13 -13.19 -2.58
C ARG A 873 29.52 -12.55 -2.73
N ILE A 874 29.92 -12.17 -3.95
CA ILE A 874 31.15 -11.41 -4.21
C ILE A 874 31.14 -10.06 -3.48
N SER A 875 29.97 -9.39 -3.43
CA SER A 875 29.77 -8.13 -2.70
C SER A 875 29.57 -8.31 -1.18
N GLY A 876 29.60 -9.55 -0.67
CA GLY A 876 29.44 -9.88 0.74
C GLY A 876 28.17 -10.70 1.04
N LYS A 877 28.28 -11.62 2.01
CA LYS A 877 27.18 -12.54 2.39
C LYS A 877 25.92 -11.79 2.82
N GLN A 878 26.05 -10.70 3.57
CA GLN A 878 24.91 -9.93 4.06
C GLN A 878 24.13 -9.26 2.92
N ILE A 879 24.84 -8.66 1.95
CA ILE A 879 24.23 -8.04 0.76
C ILE A 879 23.52 -9.10 -0.09
N ALA A 880 24.18 -10.24 -0.32
CA ALA A 880 23.60 -11.35 -1.06
C ALA A 880 22.29 -11.85 -0.43
N VAL A 881 22.27 -12.08 0.90
CA VAL A 881 21.06 -12.50 1.62
C VAL A 881 19.99 -11.42 1.57
N LEU A 882 20.33 -10.15 1.81
CA LEU A 882 19.38 -9.05 1.81
C LEU A 882 18.68 -8.91 0.46
N VAL A 883 19.44 -8.85 -0.63
CA VAL A 883 18.92 -8.63 -1.98
C VAL A 883 18.08 -9.82 -2.44
N THR A 884 18.55 -11.06 -2.25
CA THR A 884 17.76 -12.23 -2.68
C THR A 884 16.52 -12.44 -1.82
N THR A 885 16.58 -12.13 -0.52
CA THR A 885 15.41 -12.17 0.37
C THR A 885 14.40 -11.09 -0.02
N LEU A 886 14.87 -9.88 -0.36
CA LEU A 886 14.01 -8.79 -0.83
C LEU A 886 13.33 -9.15 -2.16
N MET A 887 14.08 -9.64 -3.14
CA MET A 887 13.53 -10.09 -4.44
C MET A 887 12.50 -11.21 -4.25
N ALA A 888 12.81 -12.22 -3.42
CA ALA A 888 11.88 -13.29 -3.10
C ALA A 888 10.63 -12.77 -2.38
N SER A 889 10.80 -11.84 -1.43
CA SER A 889 9.68 -11.24 -0.68
C SER A 889 8.75 -10.43 -1.59
N ILE A 890 9.31 -9.65 -2.52
CA ILE A 890 8.54 -8.91 -3.52
C ILE A 890 7.76 -9.87 -4.42
N PHE A 891 8.42 -10.90 -4.95
CA PHE A 891 7.80 -11.90 -5.81
C PHE A 891 6.66 -12.64 -5.08
N ILE A 892 6.91 -13.12 -3.85
CA ILE A 892 5.91 -13.80 -3.02
C ILE A 892 4.73 -12.87 -2.72
N LEU A 893 4.99 -11.63 -2.28
CA LEU A 893 3.95 -10.66 -1.96
C LEU A 893 3.08 -10.35 -3.19
N PHE A 894 3.72 -10.17 -4.35
CA PHE A 894 3.05 -9.88 -5.61
C PHE A 894 2.09 -10.99 -6.03
N HIS A 895 2.51 -12.26 -5.96
CA HIS A 895 1.62 -13.38 -6.27
C HIS A 895 0.53 -13.60 -5.22
N ILE A 896 0.83 -13.44 -3.92
CA ILE A 896 -0.20 -13.55 -2.87
C ILE A 896 -1.30 -12.52 -3.07
N ILE A 897 -0.96 -11.27 -3.41
CA ILE A 897 -1.96 -10.21 -3.69
C ILE A 897 -2.88 -10.64 -4.85
N GLN A 898 -2.32 -11.21 -5.91
CA GLN A 898 -3.12 -11.66 -7.05
C GLN A 898 -3.98 -12.88 -6.75
N VAL A 899 -3.50 -13.85 -5.97
CA VAL A 899 -4.33 -14.98 -5.51
C VAL A 899 -5.52 -14.47 -4.69
N GLN A 900 -5.29 -13.49 -3.83
CA GLN A 900 -6.36 -12.86 -3.05
C GLN A 900 -7.35 -12.10 -3.93
N GLN A 901 -6.89 -11.39 -4.94
CA GLN A 901 -7.76 -10.73 -5.90
C GLN A 901 -8.62 -11.74 -6.67
N ALA A 902 -8.01 -12.81 -7.17
CA ALA A 902 -8.74 -13.88 -7.85
C ALA A 902 -9.82 -14.45 -6.92
N TYR A 903 -9.52 -14.71 -5.64
CA TYR A 903 -10.54 -15.15 -4.68
C TYR A 903 -11.77 -14.24 -4.65
N PHE A 904 -11.59 -12.92 -4.53
CA PHE A 904 -12.72 -12.00 -4.49
C PHE A 904 -13.54 -12.03 -5.79
N GLU A 905 -12.87 -12.07 -6.94
CA GLU A 905 -13.53 -12.18 -8.25
C GLU A 905 -14.36 -13.47 -8.36
N TRP A 906 -13.79 -14.61 -7.96
CA TRP A 906 -14.47 -15.92 -7.97
C TRP A 906 -15.63 -15.98 -6.99
N ASN A 907 -15.47 -15.43 -5.78
CA ASN A 907 -16.53 -15.37 -4.77
C ASN A 907 -17.70 -14.47 -5.23
N ASP A 908 -17.40 -13.31 -5.82
CA ASP A 908 -18.43 -12.42 -6.36
C ASP A 908 -19.13 -13.02 -7.58
N ALA A 909 -18.41 -13.74 -8.44
CA ALA A 909 -18.99 -14.51 -9.54
C ALA A 909 -19.96 -15.59 -9.01
N GLY A 910 -19.54 -16.37 -8.00
CA GLY A 910 -20.41 -17.33 -7.32
C GLY A 910 -21.64 -16.68 -6.69
N ASN A 911 -21.48 -15.53 -6.03
CA ASN A 911 -22.62 -14.79 -5.45
C ASN A 911 -23.63 -14.34 -6.51
N LYS A 912 -23.17 -13.92 -7.70
CA LYS A 912 -24.06 -13.57 -8.82
C LYS A 912 -24.86 -14.78 -9.28
N THR A 913 -24.23 -15.94 -9.45
CA THR A 913 -24.93 -17.18 -9.81
C THR A 913 -25.91 -17.61 -8.71
N LYS A 914 -25.54 -17.47 -7.44
CA LYS A 914 -26.44 -17.73 -6.32
C LYS A 914 -27.66 -16.81 -6.33
N ASN A 915 -27.47 -15.52 -6.60
CA ASN A 915 -28.55 -14.54 -6.72
C ASN A 915 -29.47 -14.84 -7.91
N PHE A 916 -28.92 -15.35 -9.01
CA PHE A 916 -29.70 -15.87 -10.12
C PHE A 916 -30.68 -16.95 -9.65
N PHE A 917 -30.23 -17.98 -8.93
CA PHE A 917 -31.12 -19.02 -8.39
C PHE A 917 -32.19 -18.45 -7.45
N ILE A 918 -31.78 -17.62 -6.48
CA ILE A 918 -32.69 -17.03 -5.49
C ILE A 918 -33.80 -16.20 -6.16
N SER A 919 -33.43 -15.37 -7.14
CA SER A 919 -34.38 -14.51 -7.85
C SER A 919 -35.28 -15.28 -8.81
N LEU A 920 -34.73 -16.31 -9.48
CA LEU A 920 -35.50 -17.17 -10.38
C LEU A 920 -36.53 -18.01 -9.59
N GLU A 921 -36.12 -18.62 -8.48
CA GLU A 921 -37.03 -19.38 -7.59
C GLU A 921 -38.11 -18.49 -6.98
N ALA A 922 -37.75 -17.28 -6.53
CA ALA A 922 -38.71 -16.32 -5.99
C ALA A 922 -39.77 -15.89 -7.02
N THR A 923 -39.38 -15.78 -8.28
CA THR A 923 -40.27 -15.34 -9.38
C THR A 923 -41.18 -16.47 -9.87
N TYR A 924 -40.73 -17.74 -9.82
CA TYR A 924 -41.38 -18.86 -10.50
C TYR A 924 -41.68 -20.07 -9.60
N LYS A 925 -42.10 -19.81 -8.36
CA LYS A 925 -42.34 -20.82 -7.30
C LYS A 925 -43.29 -21.97 -7.65
N ASN A 926 -44.10 -21.91 -8.72
CA ASN A 926 -45.06 -22.95 -9.13
C ASN A 926 -44.89 -23.45 -10.60
N TYR A 927 -43.77 -23.16 -11.27
CA TYR A 927 -43.58 -23.44 -12.70
C TYR A 927 -43.06 -24.85 -13.06
N TRP A 928 -42.81 -25.69 -12.07
CA TRP A 928 -42.19 -27.01 -12.17
C TRP A 928 -43.22 -28.02 -12.73
N SER A 929 -44.52 -27.63 -12.71
CA SER A 929 -45.66 -28.40 -13.21
C SER A 929 -46.15 -27.97 -14.60
N ARG A 930 -45.51 -27.01 -15.28
CA ARG A 930 -45.92 -26.57 -16.63
C ARG A 930 -45.19 -27.37 -17.71
N PRO A 931 -45.89 -27.93 -18.72
CA PRO A 931 -45.30 -28.87 -19.66
C PRO A 931 -44.33 -28.23 -20.65
N ASP A 932 -44.52 -26.99 -21.12
CA ASP A 932 -43.57 -26.32 -22.02
C ASP A 932 -43.41 -24.84 -21.65
N MET A 933 -42.18 -24.32 -21.69
CA MET A 933 -41.89 -22.91 -21.39
C MET A 933 -40.63 -22.40 -22.11
N GLU A 934 -40.68 -21.15 -22.57
CA GLU A 934 -39.54 -20.44 -23.14
C GLU A 934 -39.04 -19.33 -22.19
N LEU A 935 -37.75 -19.36 -21.84
CA LEU A 935 -37.09 -18.35 -21.03
C LEU A 935 -36.05 -17.61 -21.87
N HIS A 936 -36.27 -16.32 -22.07
CA HIS A 936 -35.38 -15.44 -22.82
C HIS A 936 -34.59 -14.58 -21.86
N PHE A 937 -33.31 -14.85 -21.69
CA PHE A 937 -32.42 -14.08 -20.84
C PHE A 937 -31.75 -12.95 -21.62
N VAL A 938 -31.78 -11.74 -21.07
CA VAL A 938 -31.15 -10.55 -21.64
C VAL A 938 -29.96 -10.14 -20.78
N ASN A 939 -28.83 -9.81 -21.42
CA ASN A 939 -27.59 -9.37 -20.78
C ASN A 939 -26.97 -10.41 -19.83
N VAL A 940 -26.90 -11.67 -20.25
CA VAL A 940 -26.28 -12.75 -19.48
C VAL A 940 -24.83 -12.39 -19.15
N PRO A 941 -24.43 -12.37 -17.85
CA PRO A 941 -23.07 -12.07 -17.47
C PRO A 941 -22.14 -13.26 -17.77
N ILE A 942 -21.11 -13.03 -18.59
CA ILE A 942 -20.14 -14.06 -18.99
C ILE A 942 -19.02 -14.24 -17.95
N LYS A 943 -18.34 -13.14 -17.59
CA LYS A 943 -17.20 -13.13 -16.65
C LYS A 943 -17.18 -11.88 -15.76
N LEU A 944 -16.56 -11.99 -14.59
CA LEU A 944 -16.20 -10.88 -13.70
C LEU A 944 -14.68 -10.93 -13.47
N GLY A 945 -13.94 -9.98 -14.05
CA GLY A 945 -12.48 -10.10 -14.09
C GLY A 945 -12.08 -11.36 -14.87
N GLU A 946 -11.34 -12.25 -14.22
CA GLU A 946 -10.95 -13.57 -14.76
C GLU A 946 -11.84 -14.72 -14.25
N ALA A 947 -12.88 -14.44 -13.46
CA ALA A 947 -13.80 -15.45 -12.94
C ALA A 947 -15.03 -15.64 -13.85
N TRP A 948 -15.38 -16.90 -14.14
CA TRP A 948 -16.53 -17.25 -14.97
C TRP A 948 -17.85 -17.10 -14.21
N ILE A 949 -18.91 -16.68 -14.90
CA ILE A 949 -20.29 -16.66 -14.36
C ILE A 949 -21.18 -17.58 -15.21
N PHE A 950 -21.50 -17.19 -16.44
CA PHE A 950 -22.19 -18.04 -17.42
C PHE A 950 -21.56 -17.86 -18.82
N PRO A 951 -20.31 -18.34 -19.04
CA PRO A 951 -19.77 -18.42 -20.40
C PRO A 951 -20.53 -19.44 -21.25
N VAL A 952 -20.92 -20.53 -20.60
CA VAL A 952 -21.76 -21.63 -21.07
C VAL A 952 -22.49 -22.20 -19.83
N GLY A 953 -23.46 -23.09 -20.02
CA GLY A 953 -24.13 -23.79 -18.92
C GLY A 953 -25.32 -23.05 -18.28
N LEU A 954 -25.73 -21.87 -18.78
CA LEU A 954 -26.94 -21.17 -18.30
C LEU A 954 -28.20 -22.06 -18.40
N ARG A 955 -28.34 -22.80 -19.50
CA ARG A 955 -29.43 -23.76 -19.70
C ARG A 955 -29.45 -24.84 -18.61
N ASP A 956 -28.28 -25.32 -18.20
CA ASP A 956 -28.17 -26.36 -17.19
C ASP A 956 -28.42 -25.81 -15.78
N ALA A 957 -27.96 -24.58 -15.51
CA ALA A 957 -28.28 -23.87 -14.28
C ALA A 957 -29.80 -23.61 -14.16
N ALA A 958 -30.45 -23.18 -15.24
CA ALA A 958 -31.91 -23.02 -15.28
C ALA A 958 -32.63 -24.36 -15.09
N TRP A 959 -32.13 -25.46 -15.68
CA TRP A 959 -32.67 -26.79 -15.43
C TRP A 959 -32.58 -27.18 -13.96
N PHE A 960 -31.49 -26.87 -13.25
CA PHE A 960 -31.41 -27.12 -11.80
C PHE A 960 -32.44 -26.34 -10.98
N ALA A 961 -32.88 -25.17 -11.45
CA ALA A 961 -33.90 -24.38 -10.78
C ALA A 961 -35.32 -24.96 -10.95
N PHE A 962 -35.62 -25.59 -12.11
CA PHE A 962 -36.97 -26.05 -12.44
C PHE A 962 -37.16 -27.57 -12.48
N LYS A 963 -36.08 -28.33 -12.69
CA LYS A 963 -36.06 -29.78 -13.01
C LYS A 963 -37.05 -30.17 -14.11
N ASN A 964 -37.15 -29.35 -15.15
CA ASN A 964 -38.09 -29.53 -16.25
C ASN A 964 -37.33 -29.61 -17.58
N GLU A 965 -37.46 -30.75 -18.27
CA GLU A 965 -36.76 -31.04 -19.53
C GLU A 965 -37.25 -30.18 -20.70
N ASN A 966 -38.49 -29.69 -20.61
CA ASN A 966 -39.15 -28.94 -21.68
C ASN A 966 -38.92 -27.42 -21.58
N VAL A 967 -38.11 -26.95 -20.62
CA VAL A 967 -37.70 -25.55 -20.54
C VAL A 967 -36.68 -25.24 -21.62
N ARG A 968 -37.06 -24.35 -22.54
CA ARG A 968 -36.19 -23.83 -23.60
C ARG A 968 -35.59 -22.51 -23.14
N VAL A 969 -34.27 -22.41 -23.21
CA VAL A 969 -33.52 -21.23 -22.76
C VAL A 969 -32.88 -20.54 -23.97
N PHE A 970 -33.12 -19.24 -24.10
CA PHE A 970 -32.58 -18.41 -25.16
C PHE A 970 -31.84 -17.20 -24.59
N GLU A 971 -30.75 -16.79 -25.23
CA GLU A 971 -29.92 -15.67 -24.80
C GLU A 971 -29.99 -14.53 -25.81
N HIS A 972 -30.10 -13.29 -25.31
CA HIS A 972 -30.34 -12.10 -26.11
C HIS A 972 -29.47 -10.94 -25.65
N SER A 973 -28.99 -10.15 -26.61
CA SER A 973 -28.22 -8.92 -26.33
C SER A 973 -29.10 -7.74 -25.93
N SER A 974 -30.41 -7.79 -26.23
CA SER A 974 -31.34 -6.71 -25.90
C SER A 974 -32.76 -7.23 -25.66
N ILE A 975 -33.58 -6.42 -24.98
CA ILE A 975 -35.02 -6.72 -24.82
C ILE A 975 -35.74 -6.72 -26.17
N VAL A 976 -35.29 -5.90 -27.12
CA VAL A 976 -35.88 -5.80 -28.46
C VAL A 976 -35.67 -7.09 -29.25
N SER A 977 -34.44 -7.63 -29.25
CA SER A 977 -34.15 -8.92 -29.90
C SER A 977 -34.91 -10.07 -29.23
N ALA A 978 -35.01 -10.06 -27.90
CA ALA A 978 -35.80 -11.05 -27.16
C ALA A 978 -37.28 -11.02 -27.57
N LYS A 979 -37.91 -9.84 -27.65
CA LYS A 979 -39.30 -9.71 -28.10
C LYS A 979 -39.51 -10.16 -29.54
N ALA A 980 -38.57 -9.86 -30.44
CA ALA A 980 -38.65 -10.28 -31.84
C ALA A 980 -38.56 -11.81 -32.01
N SER A 981 -37.94 -12.51 -31.06
CA SER A 981 -37.84 -13.98 -31.07
C SER A 981 -39.08 -14.72 -30.54
N ILE A 982 -39.99 -14.02 -29.84
CA ILE A 982 -41.16 -14.64 -29.21
C ILE A 982 -42.34 -14.66 -30.20
N GLY A 983 -42.93 -15.84 -30.42
CA GLY A 983 -44.20 -15.98 -31.16
C GLY A 983 -44.08 -16.02 -32.68
N LEU A 984 -42.92 -16.43 -33.22
CA LEU A 984 -42.72 -16.67 -34.67
C LEU A 984 -43.58 -17.83 -35.22
N TYR A 985 -44.22 -18.63 -34.35
CA TYR A 985 -45.07 -19.76 -34.74
C TYR A 985 -46.39 -19.77 -33.93
N PRO A 986 -47.53 -20.21 -34.53
CA PRO A 986 -48.84 -20.23 -33.86
C PRO A 986 -48.90 -21.08 -32.57
N GLU A 987 -48.05 -22.10 -32.46
CA GLU A 987 -47.97 -23.07 -31.35
C GLU A 987 -46.88 -22.75 -30.30
N SER A 988 -46.34 -21.53 -30.25
CA SER A 988 -45.29 -21.19 -29.28
C SER A 988 -45.77 -21.27 -27.82
N PRO A 989 -45.06 -22.00 -26.93
CA PRO A 989 -45.41 -22.12 -25.51
C PRO A 989 -45.25 -20.79 -24.75
N PRO A 990 -45.72 -20.70 -23.49
CA PRO A 990 -45.58 -19.50 -22.67
C PRO A 990 -44.12 -19.02 -22.59
N ALA A 991 -43.89 -17.75 -22.92
CA ALA A 991 -42.56 -17.16 -23.00
C ALA A 991 -42.38 -16.03 -21.98
N SER A 992 -41.24 -16.00 -21.29
CA SER A 992 -40.89 -14.94 -20.34
C SER A 992 -39.54 -14.33 -20.69
N ILE A 993 -39.44 -13.00 -20.64
CA ILE A 993 -38.17 -12.28 -20.82
C ILE A 993 -37.64 -11.89 -19.44
N LEU A 994 -36.42 -12.34 -19.14
CA LEU A 994 -35.72 -12.13 -17.88
C LEU A 994 -34.48 -11.27 -18.12
N LEU A 995 -34.42 -10.12 -17.46
CA LEU A 995 -33.28 -9.21 -17.51
C LEU A 995 -32.34 -9.49 -16.35
N PHE A 996 -31.05 -9.75 -16.63
CA PHE A 996 -30.01 -9.82 -15.61
C PHE A 996 -29.69 -8.42 -15.05
N LEU A 997 -29.69 -8.31 -13.72
CA LEU A 997 -29.27 -7.13 -12.99
C LEU A 997 -27.77 -7.20 -12.64
N GLN A 998 -27.19 -6.07 -12.23
CA GLN A 998 -25.76 -6.00 -11.92
C GLN A 998 -25.32 -6.92 -10.79
N ASP A 999 -26.20 -7.28 -9.86
CA ASP A 999 -25.92 -8.19 -8.75
C ASP A 999 -26.07 -9.68 -9.12
N GLY A 1000 -26.40 -9.98 -10.37
CA GLY A 1000 -26.63 -11.34 -10.88
C GLY A 1000 -28.05 -11.86 -10.73
N SER A 1001 -28.93 -11.13 -10.05
CA SER A 1001 -30.36 -11.48 -9.99
C SER A 1001 -31.05 -11.24 -11.33
N VAL A 1002 -32.16 -11.95 -11.57
CA VAL A 1002 -32.98 -11.78 -12.76
C VAL A 1002 -34.32 -11.15 -12.42
N LYS A 1003 -34.79 -10.26 -13.30
CA LYS A 1003 -36.10 -9.60 -13.20
C LYS A 1003 -36.94 -9.90 -14.43
N GLU A 1004 -38.16 -10.39 -14.24
CA GLU A 1004 -39.15 -10.55 -15.33
C GLU A 1004 -39.55 -9.14 -15.83
N VAL A 1005 -39.33 -8.89 -17.12
CA VAL A 1005 -39.67 -7.61 -17.77
C VAL A 1005 -40.79 -7.74 -18.79
N TYR A 1006 -41.11 -8.96 -19.19
CA TYR A 1006 -42.20 -9.27 -20.10
C TYR A 1006 -42.64 -10.72 -19.94
N LYS A 1007 -43.94 -10.96 -20.07
CA LYS A 1007 -44.56 -12.28 -19.98
C LYS A 1007 -45.63 -12.42 -21.05
N ASN A 1008 -45.56 -13.50 -21.83
CA ASN A 1008 -46.56 -13.86 -22.81
C ASN A 1008 -47.38 -15.06 -22.32
N ASN A 1009 -48.54 -14.80 -21.70
CA ASN A 1009 -49.49 -15.83 -21.30
C ASN A 1009 -50.52 -16.02 -22.43
N LYS A 1010 -50.25 -16.89 -23.40
CA LYS A 1010 -51.26 -17.26 -24.41
C LYS A 1010 -52.32 -18.27 -23.92
N PHE A 1011 -52.32 -18.61 -22.62
CA PHE A 1011 -53.30 -19.51 -21.98
C PHE A 1011 -53.77 -19.00 -20.62
N ALA A 1012 -54.15 -17.73 -20.55
CA ALA A 1012 -54.89 -17.18 -19.41
C ALA A 1012 -56.05 -16.34 -19.95
N ASP A 1013 -57.00 -17.02 -20.59
CA ASP A 1013 -58.41 -16.66 -20.66
C ASP A 1013 -59.22 -17.93 -20.37
#